data_AF-A0A8T2BYZ4-F1
#
_entry.id   AF-A0A8T2BYZ4-F1
#
_cell.length_a   1.000
_cell.length_b   1.000
_cell.length_c   1.000
_cell.angle_alpha   90.00
_cell.angle_beta   90.00
_cell.angle_gamma   90.00
#
_symmetry.space_group_name_H-M   'P 1'
#
loop_
_entity.id
_entity.type
_entity.pdbx_description
1 polymer ?
#
loop_
_entity_poly.entity_id
_entity_poly.type
_entity_poly.pdbx_seq_one_letter_code
_entity_poly.pdbx_strand_id
1 'polypeptide(L)'
;MFRKRNIVLDLLRRVDRGYVETLISRGLWIRTVSTFPKSPLLATNNAEMASKEETGMFSLAGELASLVEESSSHVDDDSKPRGRMELKRSLELRLKKRVKEQCIDGKFSDLLKKVIARPETLRDAYDCIRLNSNVSITESNGSVAFDSIAEELSSGVFDVASNTFSIVARDKTKEVLVLPSVALKVVQEAIRIVLEVVFSPHFSKISHSCRSGRGRASALKYISNNISRSDWCFTLSLNKKLDVSVFENLLSVMDEKIEDSSLSILLRSMFEARVLNLEFGGFPKGHGLPQEGVLSRVLMNIYLDRFDHEFYRISMRHEALGLDSKTDEDSPGSKLRSWFRRQAGEQDLKSTPEQDVALRVYCCRFMDEIYLSVSGPKKAAIDIRYEAIGFLRNSLHLDITDETDPSPCEATSGLRVLGTLVKKNVRESPTVKAVHKLKEKVRLFALQKEEAWTLGTVRIGKKWLGHGLKKVKESEIKGLADSNSTLSQISCHRKAGMETDHWYKVLLRIWMEDVLRTSADRSEEFVLSKHVVEPTVPQELRDAFYKFQKAAAAYVSSETANVEALLPCPRSHDRPVFFGDVVAPTNAIGRRLYRYGLITAKGYARSNSMLILQDTAQIIDWYSGLVRRWVIWYEGCSNFDEIKVLIDNQVRMSCIRTLAAKYRIHENEIEKRLDLELSTIPSAEDIEQEIQHEKLDSPAFDRDEHLTYGLSNSGLCLLSLSRLVSESRPCNCFVIGCSMAAPAVYTLHAMERQKFPGWKTGFSVCIPSSLNGRRIGLCKEHLKDLYIGQISLQAVDFGAWR
;
A
#
# COMPACT_ATOMS: atom_id res chain seq x y z
N MET A 1 -22.58 -54.19 -3.31
CA MET A 1 -24.04 -54.42 -3.22
C MET A 1 -24.77 -53.26 -3.83
N PHE A 2 -25.56 -53.58 -4.84
CA PHE A 2 -26.47 -52.72 -5.59
C PHE A 2 -27.59 -52.19 -4.69
N ARG A 3 -27.82 -50.87 -4.70
CA ARG A 3 -29.12 -50.18 -4.67
C ARG A 3 -28.91 -48.71 -4.29
N LYS A 4 -29.06 -47.82 -5.27
CA LYS A 4 -29.47 -46.39 -5.23
C LYS A 4 -28.97 -45.65 -6.48
N ARG A 5 -29.27 -46.22 -7.66
CA ARG A 5 -29.49 -45.45 -8.89
C ARG A 5 -30.99 -45.17 -8.91
N ASN A 6 -31.40 -43.94 -8.61
CA ASN A 6 -32.72 -43.34 -8.95
C ASN A 6 -33.01 -41.98 -8.26
N ILE A 7 -32.03 -41.30 -7.67
CA ILE A 7 -32.28 -39.97 -7.04
C ILE A 7 -31.69 -38.80 -7.86
N VAL A 8 -30.85 -39.06 -8.87
CA VAL A 8 -30.20 -38.01 -9.68
C VAL A 8 -30.96 -37.70 -10.97
N LEU A 9 -31.85 -38.58 -11.43
CA LEU A 9 -32.66 -38.37 -12.64
C LEU A 9 -34.00 -37.66 -12.39
N ASP A 10 -34.43 -37.54 -11.13
CA ASP A 10 -35.66 -36.82 -10.74
C ASP A 10 -35.40 -35.36 -10.35
N LEU A 11 -34.14 -34.99 -10.11
CA LEU A 11 -33.69 -33.61 -9.83
C LEU A 11 -33.40 -32.79 -11.10
N LEU A 12 -33.37 -33.42 -12.28
CA LEU A 12 -33.17 -32.76 -13.58
C LEU A 12 -34.46 -32.54 -14.38
N ARG A 13 -35.64 -32.82 -13.79
CA ARG A 13 -36.96 -32.61 -14.43
C ARG A 13 -37.83 -31.52 -13.77
N ARG A 14 -37.29 -30.73 -12.85
CA ARG A 14 -37.92 -29.52 -12.31
C ARG A 14 -36.99 -28.32 -12.46
N VAL A 15 -36.76 -27.92 -13.70
CA VAL A 15 -36.36 -26.54 -14.02
C VAL A 15 -37.57 -25.92 -14.70
N ASP A 16 -38.15 -24.97 -13.98
CA ASP A 16 -39.36 -24.26 -14.34
C ASP A 16 -39.17 -23.47 -15.64
N ARG A 17 -40.10 -23.63 -16.58
CA ARG A 17 -40.15 -22.96 -17.90
C ARG A 17 -40.76 -21.56 -17.74
N GLY A 18 -40.18 -20.72 -16.89
CA GLY A 18 -40.82 -19.46 -16.47
C GLY A 18 -39.89 -18.25 -16.30
N TYR A 19 -38.68 -18.24 -16.85
CA TYR A 19 -37.75 -17.11 -16.69
C TYR A 19 -36.92 -16.79 -17.95
N VAL A 20 -37.47 -17.09 -19.13
CA VAL A 20 -36.86 -16.78 -20.44
C VAL A 20 -37.73 -15.83 -21.30
N GLU A 21 -38.89 -15.37 -20.79
CA GLU A 21 -39.79 -14.46 -21.52
C GLU A 21 -39.84 -13.00 -21.02
N THR A 22 -39.00 -12.59 -20.07
CA THR A 22 -38.98 -11.21 -19.53
C THR A 22 -37.69 -10.43 -19.79
N LEU A 23 -36.87 -10.85 -20.75
CA LEU A 23 -35.63 -10.14 -21.13
C LEU A 23 -35.50 -9.85 -22.64
N ILE A 24 -36.56 -10.07 -23.43
CA ILE A 24 -36.60 -9.75 -24.88
C ILE A 24 -37.55 -8.58 -25.20
N SER A 25 -38.24 -8.01 -24.23
CA SER A 25 -39.11 -6.84 -24.41
C SER A 25 -38.58 -5.61 -23.66
N ARG A 26 -37.68 -4.88 -24.32
CA ARG A 26 -37.52 -3.40 -24.33
C ARG A 26 -36.08 -2.98 -24.70
N GLY A 27 -35.75 -3.19 -25.97
CA GLY A 27 -34.79 -2.35 -26.68
C GLY A 27 -35.50 -1.18 -27.36
N LEU A 28 -34.75 -0.10 -27.54
CA LEU A 28 -35.08 1.22 -28.12
C LEU A 28 -35.76 2.22 -27.18
N TRP A 29 -35.15 3.40 -27.00
CA TRP A 29 -35.43 4.66 -27.71
C TRP A 29 -34.27 5.64 -27.38
N ILE A 30 -33.45 6.03 -28.36
CA ILE A 30 -33.48 7.29 -29.12
C ILE A 30 -33.06 8.53 -28.32
N ARG A 31 -31.96 9.13 -28.80
CA ARG A 31 -31.51 10.51 -28.57
C ARG A 31 -32.65 11.49 -28.85
N THR A 32 -32.96 12.36 -27.90
CA THR A 32 -33.53 13.69 -28.21
C THR A 32 -32.98 14.74 -27.26
N VAL A 33 -32.21 15.64 -27.86
CA VAL A 33 -31.99 17.02 -27.42
C VAL A 33 -33.35 17.66 -27.12
N SER A 34 -33.53 18.21 -25.92
CA SER A 34 -34.66 19.09 -25.63
C SER A 34 -34.15 20.40 -25.02
N THR A 35 -34.11 21.37 -25.91
CA THR A 35 -34.27 22.80 -25.67
C THR A 35 -35.48 23.08 -24.79
N PHE A 36 -35.30 23.83 -23.70
CA PHE A 36 -36.43 24.40 -22.96
C PHE A 36 -36.96 25.68 -23.65
N PRO A 37 -38.29 25.92 -23.63
CA PRO A 37 -38.94 26.90 -24.47
C PRO A 37 -39.05 28.29 -23.82
N LYS A 38 -39.08 29.31 -24.68
CA LYS A 38 -39.52 30.68 -24.40
C LYS A 38 -41.04 30.81 -24.58
N SER A 39 -41.68 31.64 -23.75
CA SER A 39 -42.75 32.63 -24.05
C SER A 39 -43.77 32.75 -22.89
N PRO A 40 -44.61 33.80 -22.80
CA PRO A 40 -44.49 35.19 -23.28
C PRO A 40 -44.84 36.28 -22.21
N LEU A 41 -44.40 37.50 -22.54
CA LEU A 41 -44.92 38.84 -22.24
C LEU A 41 -46.15 39.02 -21.32
N LEU A 42 -46.00 39.90 -20.32
CA LEU A 42 -47.01 40.93 -20.01
C LEU A 42 -46.31 42.24 -19.64
N ALA A 43 -46.74 43.32 -20.31
CA ALA A 43 -46.24 44.68 -20.16
C ALA A 43 -46.99 45.42 -19.06
N THR A 44 -46.28 46.26 -18.30
CA THR A 44 -46.81 47.57 -17.84
C THR A 44 -45.65 48.53 -17.61
N ASN A 45 -45.80 49.71 -18.22
CA ASN A 45 -44.94 50.88 -18.17
C ASN A 45 -44.70 51.38 -16.72
N ASN A 46 -43.53 51.95 -16.46
CA ASN A 46 -43.42 53.32 -15.93
C ASN A 46 -42.00 53.87 -16.08
N ALA A 47 -41.96 55.19 -16.25
CA ALA A 47 -40.91 56.00 -16.84
C ALA A 47 -39.82 56.46 -15.85
N GLU A 48 -38.68 56.84 -16.44
CA GLU A 48 -37.74 57.91 -16.05
C GLU A 48 -37.14 57.94 -14.62
N MET A 49 -35.83 57.73 -14.52
CA MET A 49 -34.84 58.82 -14.46
C MET A 49 -33.41 58.26 -14.44
N ALA A 50 -32.55 58.90 -15.22
CA ALA A 50 -31.15 58.57 -15.39
C ALA A 50 -30.27 59.13 -14.26
N SER A 51 -29.33 58.31 -13.78
CA SER A 51 -28.03 58.80 -13.30
C SER A 51 -26.97 57.73 -13.56
N LYS A 52 -25.91 58.15 -14.26
CA LYS A 52 -24.72 57.38 -14.62
C LYS A 52 -23.98 56.91 -13.38
N GLU A 53 -23.54 55.65 -13.36
CA GLU A 53 -22.33 55.24 -12.65
C GLU A 53 -21.69 54.05 -13.38
N GLU A 54 -20.39 54.15 -13.58
CA GLU A 54 -19.56 53.29 -14.43
C GLU A 54 -19.42 51.88 -13.82
N THR A 55 -19.91 50.86 -14.51
CA THR A 55 -19.62 49.46 -14.19
C THR A 55 -18.22 49.09 -14.71
N GLY A 56 -17.22 49.13 -13.82
CA GLY A 56 -15.97 48.42 -14.02
C GLY A 56 -16.22 46.90 -14.03
N MET A 57 -15.82 46.23 -15.10
CA MET A 57 -15.73 44.77 -15.14
C MET A 57 -14.72 44.32 -14.09
N PHE A 58 -15.19 43.70 -13.00
CA PHE A 58 -14.31 42.96 -12.09
C PHE A 58 -13.73 41.75 -12.84
N SER A 59 -12.42 41.59 -12.75
CA SER A 59 -11.71 40.42 -13.26
C SER A 59 -12.11 39.19 -12.43
N LEU A 60 -12.22 38.02 -13.08
CA LEU A 60 -12.46 36.73 -12.42
C LEU A 60 -11.47 36.47 -11.26
N ALA A 61 -10.27 37.03 -11.32
CA ALA A 61 -9.29 36.94 -10.24
C ALA A 61 -9.68 37.79 -9.01
N GLY A 62 -10.39 38.90 -9.21
CA GLY A 62 -10.97 39.71 -8.14
C GLY A 62 -12.11 38.98 -7.44
N GLU A 63 -13.01 38.34 -8.21
CA GLU A 63 -14.11 37.52 -7.66
C GLU A 63 -13.61 36.28 -6.92
N LEU A 64 -12.55 35.63 -7.42
CA LEU A 64 -11.90 34.51 -6.75
C LEU A 64 -11.12 34.95 -5.50
N ALA A 65 -10.52 36.14 -5.49
CA ALA A 65 -9.87 36.69 -4.31
C ALA A 65 -10.88 37.07 -3.22
N SER A 66 -12.02 37.64 -3.60
CA SER A 66 -13.11 37.94 -2.65
C SER A 66 -13.80 36.68 -2.11
N LEU A 67 -13.90 35.60 -2.89
CA LEU A 67 -14.36 34.29 -2.38
C LEU A 67 -13.39 33.68 -1.36
N VAL A 68 -12.09 33.94 -1.50
CA VAL A 68 -11.07 33.53 -0.52
C VAL A 68 -11.10 34.44 0.71
N GLU A 69 -11.35 35.74 0.56
CA GLU A 69 -11.49 36.67 1.69
C GLU A 69 -12.82 36.50 2.43
N GLU A 70 -13.94 36.20 1.78
CA GLU A 70 -15.22 35.86 2.42
C GLU A 70 -15.13 34.56 3.22
N SER A 71 -14.26 33.61 2.83
CA SER A 71 -13.96 32.44 3.64
C SER A 71 -13.14 32.74 4.91
N SER A 72 -12.59 33.96 5.03
CA SER A 72 -11.83 34.42 6.20
C SER A 72 -12.64 35.24 7.21
N SER A 73 -13.89 35.61 6.87
CA SER A 73 -14.78 36.42 7.71
C SER A 73 -15.99 35.67 8.27
N HIS A 74 -15.98 34.33 8.28
CA HIS A 74 -16.91 33.60 9.13
C HIS A 74 -16.49 33.76 10.59
N VAL A 75 -17.15 34.72 11.25
CA VAL A 75 -17.48 34.63 12.67
C VAL A 75 -17.95 33.20 12.94
N ASP A 76 -17.39 32.57 13.98
CA ASP A 76 -17.67 31.19 14.40
C ASP A 76 -19.17 30.88 14.35
N ASP A 77 -19.61 30.19 13.29
CA ASP A 77 -20.90 29.52 13.27
C ASP A 77 -20.72 28.19 14.00
N ASP A 78 -20.88 28.24 15.32
CA ASP A 78 -20.74 27.14 16.28
C ASP A 78 -21.85 26.06 16.14
N SER A 79 -22.67 26.10 15.08
CA SER A 79 -23.86 25.25 14.96
C SER A 79 -23.61 23.85 14.41
N LYS A 80 -22.43 23.56 13.83
CA LYS A 80 -22.07 22.24 13.31
C LYS A 80 -20.79 21.71 13.97
N PRO A 81 -20.80 20.52 14.62
CA PRO A 81 -19.61 19.98 15.26
C PRO A 81 -18.53 19.72 14.19
N ARG A 82 -17.40 20.43 14.29
CA ARG A 82 -16.26 20.25 13.36
C ARG A 82 -15.70 18.85 13.49
N GLY A 83 -15.38 18.23 12.35
CA GLY A 83 -14.72 16.92 12.32
C GLY A 83 -13.31 16.98 12.92
N ARG A 84 -12.80 15.83 13.38
CA ARG A 84 -11.45 15.68 13.94
C ARG A 84 -10.36 16.30 13.05
N MET A 85 -10.39 16.01 11.75
CA MET A 85 -9.39 16.51 10.80
C MET A 85 -9.60 17.97 10.42
N GLU A 86 -10.83 18.48 10.48
CA GLU A 86 -11.14 19.90 10.29
C GLU A 86 -10.60 20.75 11.45
N LEU A 87 -10.77 20.26 12.68
CA LEU A 87 -10.15 20.88 13.87
C LEU A 87 -8.64 20.92 13.69
N LYS A 88 -7.99 19.80 13.33
CA LYS A 88 -6.53 19.76 13.11
C LYS A 88 -6.10 20.81 12.09
N ARG A 89 -6.79 20.88 10.95
CA ARG A 89 -6.51 21.86 9.90
C ARG A 89 -6.63 23.29 10.40
N SER A 90 -7.61 23.58 11.25
CA SER A 90 -7.75 24.91 11.87
C SER A 90 -6.58 25.26 12.79
N LEU A 91 -6.05 24.29 13.55
CA LEU A 91 -4.85 24.47 14.38
C LEU A 91 -3.63 24.79 13.50
N GLU A 92 -3.39 23.98 12.47
CA GLU A 92 -2.27 24.19 11.52
C GLU A 92 -2.40 25.52 10.77
N LEU A 93 -3.62 25.98 10.47
CA LEU A 93 -3.87 27.28 9.84
C LEU A 93 -3.49 28.45 10.75
N ARG A 94 -3.78 28.35 12.07
CA ARG A 94 -3.34 29.37 13.05
C ARG A 94 -1.83 29.48 13.10
N LEU A 95 -1.12 28.34 13.11
CA LEU A 95 0.35 28.32 13.05
C LEU A 95 0.87 28.89 11.72
N LYS A 96 0.25 28.50 10.60
CA LYS A 96 0.58 29.02 9.27
C LYS A 96 0.48 30.55 9.20
N LYS A 97 -0.53 31.15 9.85
CA LYS A 97 -0.65 32.61 9.95
C LYS A 97 0.55 33.21 10.69
N ARG A 98 0.88 32.70 11.88
CA ARG A 98 2.03 33.17 12.68
C ARG A 98 3.37 33.04 11.93
N VAL A 99 3.58 31.95 11.19
CA VAL A 99 4.79 31.75 10.38
C VAL A 99 4.88 32.77 9.24
N LYS A 100 3.77 33.01 8.53
CA LYS A 100 3.73 33.98 7.43
C LYS A 100 3.98 35.41 7.88
N GLU A 101 3.58 35.77 9.10
CA GLU A 101 3.88 37.07 9.72
C GLU A 101 5.39 37.30 9.91
N GLN A 102 6.20 36.24 9.92
CA GLN A 102 7.67 36.33 10.01
C GLN A 102 8.37 36.25 8.64
N CYS A 103 7.62 36.34 7.54
CA CYS A 103 8.19 36.32 6.20
C CYS A 103 8.42 37.74 5.68
N ILE A 104 9.67 38.07 5.37
CA ILE A 104 10.09 39.34 4.77
C ILE A 104 10.91 39.02 3.52
N ASP A 105 10.54 39.59 2.37
CA ASP A 105 11.20 39.38 1.07
C ASP A 105 11.40 37.89 0.67
N GLY A 106 10.46 37.04 1.06
CA GLY A 106 10.49 35.60 0.75
C GLY A 106 11.40 34.77 1.67
N LYS A 107 12.06 35.40 2.64
CA LYS A 107 12.83 34.75 3.70
C LYS A 107 12.07 34.78 5.02
N PHE A 108 12.34 33.80 5.88
CA PHE A 108 11.71 33.67 7.19
C PHE A 108 12.74 33.87 8.30
N SER A 109 12.47 34.74 9.26
CA SER A 109 13.39 35.04 10.36
C SER A 109 12.73 34.80 11.72
N ASP A 110 13.52 34.59 12.77
CA ASP A 110 13.06 34.48 14.17
C ASP A 110 11.93 33.44 14.42
N LEU A 111 11.86 32.38 13.61
CA LEU A 111 10.82 31.35 13.71
C LEU A 111 10.83 30.63 15.06
N LEU A 112 12.00 30.33 15.62
CA LEU A 112 12.11 29.68 16.92
C LEU A 112 11.54 30.58 18.00
N LYS A 113 12.06 31.81 18.13
CA LYS A 113 11.72 32.71 19.24
C LYS A 113 10.31 33.30 19.13
N LYS A 114 9.88 33.70 17.94
CA LYS A 114 8.59 34.38 17.74
C LYS A 114 7.43 33.46 17.39
N VAL A 115 7.69 32.24 16.91
CA VAL A 115 6.62 31.31 16.52
C VAL A 115 6.59 30.07 17.38
N ILE A 116 7.69 29.29 17.42
CA ILE A 116 7.74 27.99 18.09
C ILE A 116 7.72 28.14 19.61
N ALA A 117 8.52 29.05 20.17
CA ALA A 117 8.65 29.32 21.60
C ALA A 117 7.46 30.13 22.17
N ARG A 118 6.27 29.95 21.61
CA ARG A 118 5.02 30.52 22.15
C ARG A 118 4.21 29.43 22.83
N PRO A 119 3.70 29.65 24.05
CA PRO A 119 2.86 28.66 24.73
C PRO A 119 1.63 28.26 23.90
N GLU A 120 1.02 29.21 23.18
CA GLU A 120 -0.11 28.92 22.29
C GLU A 120 0.29 27.98 21.14
N THR A 121 1.45 28.19 20.52
CA THR A 121 1.94 27.34 19.41
C THR A 121 2.24 25.94 19.90
N LEU A 122 2.85 25.80 21.07
CA LEU A 122 3.14 24.49 21.65
C LEU A 122 1.86 23.75 22.04
N ARG A 123 0.84 24.47 22.54
CA ARG A 123 -0.49 23.89 22.81
C ARG A 123 -1.18 23.43 21.52
N ASP A 124 -1.19 24.27 20.49
CA ASP A 124 -1.77 23.93 19.18
C ASP A 124 -1.08 22.69 18.57
N ALA A 125 0.24 22.59 18.69
CA ALA A 125 1.02 21.42 18.26
C ALA A 125 0.69 20.16 19.09
N TYR A 126 0.54 20.30 20.41
CA TYR A 126 0.11 19.20 21.27
C TYR A 126 -1.30 18.71 20.93
N ASP A 127 -2.23 19.61 20.65
CA ASP A 127 -3.58 19.27 20.23
C ASP A 127 -3.59 18.61 18.85
N CYS A 128 -2.69 18.96 17.94
CA CYS A 128 -2.47 18.20 16.70
C CYS A 128 -2.03 16.75 16.97
N ILE A 129 -1.16 16.53 17.96
CA ILE A 129 -0.73 15.18 18.37
C ILE A 129 -1.91 14.40 18.96
N ARG A 130 -2.72 15.02 19.83
CA ARG A 130 -3.92 14.42 20.44
C ARG A 130 -4.96 14.06 19.40
N LEU A 131 -5.26 14.98 18.50
CA LEU A 131 -6.13 14.72 17.36
C LEU A 131 -5.58 13.56 16.54
N ASN A 132 -4.30 13.52 16.16
CA ASN A 132 -3.71 12.35 15.46
C ASN A 132 -3.82 11.02 16.24
N SER A 133 -3.99 11.11 17.56
CA SER A 133 -4.07 9.98 18.49
C SER A 133 -5.50 9.62 18.91
N ASN A 134 -6.53 10.17 18.28
CA ASN A 134 -7.95 9.98 18.66
C ASN A 134 -8.30 10.45 20.08
N VAL A 135 -7.51 11.35 20.66
CA VAL A 135 -7.77 11.93 21.98
C VAL A 135 -8.54 13.24 21.82
N SER A 136 -9.65 13.39 22.55
CA SER A 136 -10.43 14.64 22.54
C SER A 136 -9.61 15.79 23.11
N ILE A 137 -9.66 16.97 22.48
CA ILE A 137 -8.97 18.18 22.96
C ILE A 137 -9.56 18.70 24.28
N THR A 138 -10.83 18.37 24.57
CA THR A 138 -11.53 18.84 25.77
C THR A 138 -11.03 18.21 27.07
N GLU A 139 -10.26 17.12 27.01
CA GLU A 139 -9.63 16.55 28.21
C GLU A 139 -8.50 17.47 28.70
N SER A 140 -8.17 17.42 30.00
CA SER A 140 -7.11 18.26 30.56
C SER A 140 -5.79 18.04 29.82
N ASN A 141 -5.01 19.11 29.60
CA ASN A 141 -3.75 19.10 28.82
C ASN A 141 -2.61 18.25 29.44
N GLY A 142 -2.91 17.37 30.40
CA GLY A 142 -1.93 16.62 31.16
C GLY A 142 -0.97 17.51 31.95
N SER A 143 0.24 17.01 32.18
CA SER A 143 1.29 17.69 32.94
C SER A 143 2.27 18.51 32.07
N VAL A 144 1.93 18.80 30.81
CA VAL A 144 2.87 19.48 29.90
C VAL A 144 2.92 20.98 30.24
N ALA A 145 4.06 21.43 30.77
CA ALA A 145 4.31 22.82 31.11
C ALA A 145 4.71 23.64 29.86
N PHE A 146 3.73 24.01 29.03
CA PHE A 146 3.97 24.76 27.79
C PHE A 146 4.72 26.07 28.01
N ASP A 147 4.43 26.79 29.11
CA ASP A 147 5.08 28.05 29.45
C ASP A 147 6.58 27.85 29.75
N SER A 148 6.93 26.82 30.55
CA SER A 148 8.33 26.46 30.83
C SER A 148 9.08 26.09 29.54
N ILE A 149 8.48 25.25 28.70
CA ILE A 149 9.09 24.84 27.42
C ILE A 149 9.31 26.06 26.52
N ALA A 150 8.33 26.98 26.46
CA ALA A 150 8.45 28.22 25.70
C ALA A 150 9.60 29.11 26.22
N GLU A 151 9.71 29.29 27.53
CA GLU A 151 10.78 30.06 28.17
C GLU A 151 12.16 29.43 27.88
N GLU A 152 12.32 28.13 28.05
CA GLU A 152 13.56 27.39 27.76
C GLU A 152 13.98 27.49 26.29
N LEU A 153 13.02 27.40 25.36
CA LEU A 153 13.29 27.56 23.92
C LEU A 153 13.67 29.00 23.57
N SER A 154 12.96 29.99 24.13
CA SER A 154 13.20 31.40 23.84
C SER A 154 14.53 31.92 24.39
N SER A 155 15.01 31.32 25.48
CA SER A 155 16.30 31.60 26.12
C SER A 155 17.45 30.77 25.55
N GLY A 156 17.15 29.74 24.75
CA GLY A 156 18.15 28.84 24.16
C GLY A 156 18.74 27.81 25.13
N VAL A 157 18.08 27.58 26.27
CA VAL A 157 18.56 26.67 27.34
C VAL A 157 17.84 25.31 27.30
N PHE A 158 16.88 25.13 26.39
CA PHE A 158 16.15 23.85 26.23
C PHE A 158 17.11 22.70 25.92
N ASP A 159 17.28 21.77 26.88
CA ASP A 159 18.16 20.62 26.73
C ASP A 159 17.46 19.47 25.98
N VAL A 160 17.87 19.27 24.73
CA VAL A 160 17.36 18.18 23.91
C VAL A 160 17.78 16.81 24.44
N ALA A 161 19.00 16.64 24.96
CA ALA A 161 19.49 15.33 25.41
C ALA A 161 18.68 14.82 26.61
N SER A 162 18.40 15.69 27.58
CA SER A 162 17.53 15.38 28.74
C SER A 162 16.09 15.07 28.34
N ASN A 163 15.64 15.53 27.18
CA ASN A 163 14.31 15.26 26.62
C ASN A 163 14.28 14.07 25.63
N THR A 164 15.24 13.16 25.72
CA THR A 164 15.27 11.92 24.93
C THR A 164 15.38 10.68 25.81
N PHE A 165 14.97 9.54 25.26
CA PHE A 165 15.25 8.25 25.87
C PHE A 165 15.60 7.20 24.82
N SER A 166 16.50 6.29 25.19
CA SER A 166 16.96 5.21 24.31
C SER A 166 16.27 3.89 24.60
N ILE A 167 15.98 3.14 23.54
CA ILE A 167 15.43 1.80 23.56
C ILE A 167 16.44 0.86 22.89
N VAL A 168 17.02 -0.05 23.65
CA VAL A 168 17.99 -1.04 23.14
C VAL A 168 17.29 -2.33 22.72
N ALA A 169 17.66 -2.91 21.58
CA ALA A 169 17.16 -4.20 21.15
C ALA A 169 17.52 -5.31 22.15
N ARG A 170 16.60 -6.27 22.33
CA ARG A 170 16.81 -7.43 23.20
C ARG A 170 17.54 -8.59 22.51
N ASP A 171 17.84 -8.45 21.22
CA ASP A 171 18.51 -9.46 20.43
C ASP A 171 20.04 -9.23 20.37
N LYS A 172 20.73 -10.05 19.58
CA LYS A 172 22.19 -9.99 19.43
C LYS A 172 22.67 -8.70 18.74
N THR A 173 21.81 -7.99 18.01
CA THR A 173 22.20 -6.79 17.24
C THR A 173 22.46 -5.58 18.14
N LYS A 174 21.81 -5.54 19.32
CA LYS A 174 21.85 -4.42 20.27
C LYS A 174 21.58 -3.05 19.61
N GLU A 175 20.76 -3.01 18.57
CA GLU A 175 20.34 -1.76 17.92
C GLU A 175 19.68 -0.81 18.92
N VAL A 176 20.07 0.46 18.88
CA VAL A 176 19.55 1.50 19.76
C VAL A 176 18.64 2.43 18.96
N LEU A 177 17.40 2.59 19.42
CA LEU A 177 16.45 3.57 18.92
C LEU A 177 16.29 4.69 19.95
N VAL A 178 16.57 5.93 19.58
CA VAL A 178 16.35 7.09 20.44
C VAL A 178 15.01 7.73 20.07
N LEU A 179 14.17 7.95 21.08
CA LEU A 179 12.85 8.56 20.93
C LEU A 179 12.75 9.85 21.76
N PRO A 180 11.95 10.83 21.30
CA PRO A 180 11.72 12.07 22.03
C PRO A 180 10.77 11.83 23.22
N SER A 181 10.95 12.60 24.30
CA SER A 181 9.93 12.79 25.34
C SER A 181 8.69 13.48 24.76
N VAL A 182 7.58 13.50 25.50
CA VAL A 182 6.37 14.24 25.07
C VAL A 182 6.67 15.72 24.82
N ALA A 183 7.47 16.36 25.68
CA ALA A 183 7.87 17.76 25.51
C ALA A 183 8.62 18.00 24.20
N LEU A 184 9.69 17.22 23.94
CA LEU A 184 10.44 17.35 22.69
C LEU A 184 9.60 16.98 21.45
N LYS A 185 8.64 16.06 21.59
CA LYS A 185 7.74 15.71 20.50
C LYS A 185 6.77 16.84 20.14
N VAL A 186 6.30 17.60 21.13
CA VAL A 186 5.53 18.83 20.90
C VAL A 186 6.37 19.85 20.14
N VAL A 187 7.63 20.04 20.54
CA VAL A 187 8.56 20.93 19.83
C VAL A 187 8.80 20.45 18.39
N GLN A 188 9.00 19.14 18.18
CA GLN A 188 9.16 18.56 16.85
C GLN A 188 7.91 18.74 15.98
N GLU A 189 6.70 18.61 16.53
CA GLU A 189 5.46 18.85 15.79
C GLU A 189 5.30 20.33 15.42
N ALA A 190 5.65 21.25 16.32
CA ALA A 190 5.66 22.67 16.02
C ALA A 190 6.65 22.99 14.89
N ILE A 191 7.89 22.47 14.95
CA ILE A 191 8.89 22.61 13.89
C ILE A 191 8.38 22.01 12.58
N ARG A 192 7.76 20.83 12.62
CA ARG A 192 7.19 20.18 11.43
C ARG A 192 6.23 21.12 10.70
N ILE A 193 5.26 21.68 11.42
CA ILE A 193 4.25 22.59 10.85
C ILE A 193 4.93 23.84 10.28
N VAL A 194 5.90 24.42 11.01
CA VAL A 194 6.67 25.58 10.55
C VAL A 194 7.39 25.29 9.24
N LEU A 195 8.16 24.20 9.16
CA LEU A 195 8.90 23.82 7.97
C LEU A 195 7.98 23.53 6.78
N GLU A 196 6.82 22.91 7.02
CA GLU A 196 5.85 22.69 5.96
C GLU A 196 5.27 23.98 5.39
N VAL A 197 5.04 24.99 6.23
CA VAL A 197 4.57 26.31 5.76
C VAL A 197 5.63 26.99 4.89
N VAL A 198 6.91 26.87 5.25
CA VAL A 198 8.04 27.47 4.52
C VAL A 198 8.28 26.77 3.18
N PHE A 199 8.37 25.43 3.19
CA PHE A 199 8.87 24.68 2.04
C PHE A 199 7.77 24.11 1.12
N SER A 200 6.62 23.69 1.66
CA SER A 200 5.59 23.00 0.86
C SER A 200 5.08 23.76 -0.37
N PRO A 201 4.92 25.10 -0.34
CA PRO A 201 4.52 25.87 -1.53
C PRO A 201 5.52 25.79 -2.68
N HIS A 202 6.79 25.55 -2.37
CA HIS A 202 7.89 25.61 -3.33
C HIS A 202 8.26 24.23 -3.91
N PHE A 203 7.85 23.15 -3.25
CA PHE A 203 8.19 21.80 -3.70
C PHE A 203 7.77 21.53 -5.14
N SER A 204 8.68 20.90 -5.88
CA SER A 204 8.48 20.48 -7.27
C SER A 204 7.17 19.74 -7.52
N LYS A 205 6.57 19.93 -8.71
CA LYS A 205 5.36 19.21 -9.13
C LYS A 205 5.52 17.68 -9.17
N ILE A 206 6.74 17.17 -9.35
CA ILE A 206 7.01 15.72 -9.41
C ILE A 206 6.99 15.05 -8.04
N SER A 207 7.02 15.83 -6.95
CA SER A 207 6.91 15.33 -5.58
C SER A 207 5.45 15.18 -5.16
N HIS A 208 5.04 13.94 -4.90
CA HIS A 208 3.69 13.54 -4.51
C HIS A 208 3.52 13.29 -3.00
N SER A 209 4.57 13.53 -2.21
CA SER A 209 4.66 13.03 -0.84
C SER A 209 4.24 14.03 0.23
N CYS A 210 3.24 13.66 1.04
CA CYS A 210 2.74 14.47 2.17
C CYS A 210 2.39 15.90 1.78
N ARG A 211 1.63 16.10 0.71
CA ARG A 211 1.15 17.43 0.30
C ARG A 211 -0.37 17.41 0.18
N SER A 212 -1.02 18.52 0.48
CA SER A 212 -2.47 18.60 0.34
C SER A 212 -2.89 18.24 -1.09
N GLY A 213 -3.80 17.26 -1.22
CA GLY A 213 -4.26 16.73 -2.51
C GLY A 213 -3.26 15.89 -3.29
N ARG A 214 -2.07 15.60 -2.74
CA ARG A 214 -1.10 14.66 -3.33
C ARG A 214 -0.62 13.64 -2.31
N GLY A 215 -0.85 12.39 -2.68
CA GLY A 215 -0.44 11.23 -1.91
C GLY A 215 -0.12 10.05 -2.83
N ARG A 216 -0.07 8.86 -2.23
CA ARG A 216 0.23 7.60 -2.93
C ARG A 216 -0.67 7.38 -4.14
N ALA A 217 -1.99 7.56 -3.97
CA ALA A 217 -2.96 7.35 -5.06
C ALA A 217 -2.70 8.31 -6.23
N SER A 218 -2.35 9.57 -5.93
CA SER A 218 -2.00 10.57 -6.96
C SER A 218 -0.72 10.21 -7.71
N ALA A 219 0.28 9.66 -7.01
CA ALA A 219 1.54 9.20 -7.59
C ALA A 219 1.30 8.01 -8.53
N LEU A 220 0.54 7.01 -8.09
CA LEU A 220 0.18 5.85 -8.91
C LEU A 220 -0.62 6.24 -10.16
N LYS A 221 -1.56 7.19 -10.03
CA LYS A 221 -2.31 7.74 -11.16
C LYS A 221 -1.38 8.45 -12.16
N TYR A 222 -0.44 9.24 -11.66
CA TYR A 222 0.56 9.90 -12.50
C TYR A 222 1.44 8.89 -13.24
N ILE A 223 1.93 7.87 -12.54
CA ILE A 223 2.76 6.79 -13.10
C ILE A 223 1.98 6.00 -14.18
N SER A 224 0.75 5.58 -13.89
CA SER A 224 -0.13 4.86 -14.81
C SER A 224 -0.41 5.67 -16.09
N ASN A 225 -0.64 6.98 -15.97
CA ASN A 225 -0.86 7.82 -17.13
C ASN A 225 0.39 7.95 -18.01
N ASN A 226 1.57 8.10 -17.40
CA ASN A 226 2.80 8.37 -18.15
C ASN A 226 3.46 7.11 -18.71
N ILE A 227 3.40 5.96 -18.01
CA ILE A 227 3.99 4.70 -18.50
C ILE A 227 3.38 4.25 -19.85
N SER A 228 2.11 4.63 -20.11
CA SER A 228 1.45 4.34 -21.39
C SER A 228 2.14 5.00 -22.60
N ARG A 229 2.88 6.08 -22.37
CA ARG A 229 3.56 6.89 -23.39
C ARG A 229 5.07 6.69 -23.39
N SER A 230 5.59 5.81 -22.54
CA SER A 230 7.03 5.61 -22.34
C SER A 230 7.51 4.29 -22.96
N ASP A 231 8.79 4.28 -23.32
CA ASP A 231 9.47 3.12 -23.91
C ASP A 231 10.34 2.41 -22.86
N TRP A 232 10.95 3.19 -21.96
CA TRP A 232 11.84 2.71 -20.90
C TRP A 232 11.37 3.21 -19.53
N CYS A 233 11.47 2.37 -18.50
CA CYS A 233 11.20 2.75 -17.13
C CYS A 233 12.17 2.11 -16.14
N PHE A 234 12.43 2.82 -15.04
CA PHE A 234 13.27 2.35 -13.95
C PHE A 234 12.90 3.05 -12.64
N THR A 235 13.30 2.44 -11.53
CA THR A 235 13.18 3.02 -10.18
C THR A 235 14.56 3.24 -9.60
N LEU A 236 14.74 4.33 -8.85
CA LEU A 236 15.93 4.55 -8.03
C LEU A 236 15.57 4.27 -6.58
N SER A 237 16.24 3.29 -5.97
CA SER A 237 16.08 2.93 -4.56
C SER A 237 17.27 3.45 -3.77
N LEU A 238 17.05 4.51 -3.01
CA LEU A 238 18.07 5.16 -2.18
C LEU A 238 18.42 4.27 -0.98
N ASN A 239 19.62 4.44 -0.41
CA ASN A 239 20.01 3.85 0.86
C ASN A 239 21.06 4.72 1.54
N LYS A 240 20.73 5.34 2.67
CA LYS A 240 21.65 6.16 3.44
C LYS A 240 21.06 6.48 4.81
N LYS A 241 21.84 6.33 5.89
CA LYS A 241 21.48 6.87 7.21
C LYS A 241 21.90 8.33 7.30
N LEU A 242 21.12 9.16 8.02
CA LEU A 242 21.50 10.54 8.28
C LEU A 242 22.86 10.57 8.99
N ASP A 243 23.84 11.18 8.31
CA ASP A 243 25.17 11.44 8.83
C ASP A 243 25.47 12.93 8.78
N VAL A 244 26.66 13.32 9.27
CA VAL A 244 27.07 14.73 9.33
C VAL A 244 27.03 15.38 7.95
N SER A 245 27.48 14.68 6.89
CA SER A 245 27.54 15.24 5.54
C SER A 245 26.15 15.57 4.98
N VAL A 246 25.20 14.63 5.13
CA VAL A 246 23.81 14.82 4.70
C VAL A 246 23.13 15.89 5.54
N PHE A 247 23.40 15.91 6.85
CA PHE A 247 22.77 16.85 7.77
C PHE A 247 23.25 18.30 7.56
N GLU A 248 24.55 18.54 7.37
CA GLU A 248 25.07 19.88 7.07
C GLU A 248 24.54 20.40 5.73
N ASN A 249 24.45 19.52 4.71
CA ASN A 249 23.88 19.89 3.42
C ASN A 249 22.38 20.23 3.54
N LEU A 250 21.62 19.46 4.33
CA LEU A 250 20.23 19.77 4.65
C LEU A 250 20.07 21.13 5.36
N LEU A 251 20.90 21.42 6.36
CA LEU A 251 20.88 22.72 7.05
C LEU A 251 21.24 23.85 6.08
N SER A 252 22.24 23.68 5.22
CA SER A 252 22.58 24.67 4.20
C SER A 252 21.41 24.99 3.27
N VAL A 253 20.62 23.99 2.86
CA VAL A 253 19.39 24.21 2.07
C VAL A 253 18.34 24.96 2.87
N MET A 254 18.25 24.71 4.18
CA MET A 254 17.30 25.40 5.04
C MET A 254 17.69 26.87 5.26
N ASP A 255 18.98 27.15 5.44
CA ASP A 255 19.53 28.49 5.66
C ASP A 255 19.33 29.42 4.43
N GLU A 256 19.11 28.86 3.22
CA GLU A 256 18.75 29.65 2.03
C GLU A 256 17.40 30.38 2.19
N LYS A 257 16.47 29.83 3.00
CA LYS A 257 15.11 30.37 3.22
C LYS A 257 14.83 30.81 4.65
N ILE A 258 15.54 30.25 5.62
CA ILE A 258 15.32 30.49 7.05
C ILE A 258 16.55 31.18 7.63
N GLU A 259 16.39 32.44 8.00
CA GLU A 259 17.39 33.24 8.71
C GLU A 259 17.14 33.16 10.22
N ASP A 260 17.39 31.98 10.80
CA ASP A 260 17.23 31.73 12.24
C ASP A 260 18.31 30.77 12.75
N SER A 261 19.41 31.33 13.23
CA SER A 261 20.53 30.55 13.78
C SER A 261 20.12 29.71 15.00
N SER A 262 19.15 30.19 15.79
CA SER A 262 18.71 29.49 17.00
C SER A 262 17.92 28.23 16.63
N LEU A 263 17.10 28.27 15.58
CA LEU A 263 16.46 27.08 15.03
C LEU A 263 17.49 26.07 14.50
N SER A 264 18.50 26.54 13.77
CA SER A 264 19.58 25.68 13.26
C SER A 264 20.39 25.04 14.39
N ILE A 265 20.67 25.76 15.49
CA ILE A 265 21.30 25.20 16.70
C ILE A 265 20.42 24.12 17.35
N LEU A 266 19.11 24.37 17.47
CA LEU A 266 18.18 23.39 18.03
C LEU A 266 18.16 22.10 17.18
N LEU A 267 18.11 22.22 15.84
CA LEU A 267 18.17 21.06 14.96
C LEU A 267 19.50 20.31 15.07
N ARG A 268 20.64 21.01 15.20
CA ARG A 268 21.95 20.40 15.47
C ARG A 268 21.94 19.59 16.76
N SER A 269 21.40 20.15 17.85
CA SER A 269 21.30 19.43 19.12
C SER A 269 20.41 18.17 19.02
N MET A 270 19.34 18.19 18.20
CA MET A 270 18.54 17.00 17.90
C MET A 270 19.31 15.95 17.09
N PHE A 271 20.12 16.37 16.13
CA PHE A 271 20.97 15.47 15.37
C PHE A 271 22.02 14.81 16.29
N GLU A 272 22.70 15.59 17.13
CA GLU A 272 23.70 15.10 18.09
C GLU A 272 23.10 14.13 19.13
N ALA A 273 21.90 14.44 19.64
CA ALA A 273 21.14 13.56 20.52
C ALA A 273 20.59 12.30 19.81
N ARG A 274 20.79 12.17 18.49
CA ARG A 274 20.32 11.05 17.65
C ARG A 274 18.81 10.86 17.64
N VAL A 275 18.04 11.90 17.93
CA VAL A 275 16.56 11.84 17.93
C VAL A 275 15.96 12.10 16.53
N LEU A 276 16.76 12.62 15.59
CA LEU A 276 16.38 12.74 14.18
C LEU A 276 16.53 11.39 13.46
N ASN A 277 15.50 10.55 13.54
CA ASN A 277 15.46 9.22 12.91
C ASN A 277 15.20 9.28 11.38
N LEU A 278 16.09 9.93 10.63
CA LEU A 278 16.05 10.04 9.18
C LEU A 278 16.99 9.00 8.53
N GLU A 279 16.41 8.14 7.69
CA GLU A 279 17.12 7.10 6.95
C GLU A 279 16.41 6.87 5.61
N PHE A 280 17.14 7.01 4.52
CA PHE A 280 16.72 6.72 3.14
C PHE A 280 16.89 5.22 2.89
N GLY A 281 15.90 4.56 2.28
CA GLY A 281 15.96 3.13 1.97
C GLY A 281 15.87 2.19 3.16
N GLY A 282 15.99 2.72 4.38
CA GLY A 282 15.74 2.00 5.62
C GLY A 282 14.24 1.77 5.77
N PHE A 283 13.59 2.46 6.70
CA PHE A 283 12.20 2.13 7.04
C PHE A 283 11.20 2.65 6.02
N PRO A 284 10.11 1.91 5.76
CA PRO A 284 8.98 2.45 5.04
C PRO A 284 8.40 3.70 5.71
N LYS A 285 8.66 4.86 5.11
CA LYS A 285 8.10 6.14 5.56
C LYS A 285 6.66 6.20 5.10
N GLY A 286 5.74 6.49 6.02
CA GLY A 286 4.32 6.26 5.77
C GLY A 286 3.65 5.59 6.94
N HIS A 287 4.37 4.73 7.67
CA HIS A 287 3.81 3.67 8.49
C HIS A 287 3.43 3.96 9.93
N GLY A 288 3.57 5.21 10.35
CA GLY A 288 3.24 5.60 11.70
C GLY A 288 4.03 4.82 12.74
N LEU A 289 5.23 4.41 12.36
CA LEU A 289 6.14 3.76 13.27
C LEU A 289 6.99 4.82 13.99
N PRO A 290 7.31 4.64 15.28
CA PRO A 290 8.06 5.62 16.07
C PRO A 290 9.42 5.99 15.46
N GLN A 291 10.11 5.03 14.84
CA GLN A 291 11.40 5.27 14.18
C GLN A 291 11.29 6.05 12.87
N GLU A 292 10.08 6.30 12.36
CA GLU A 292 9.96 7.28 11.29
C GLU A 292 10.28 8.66 11.81
N GLY A 293 9.95 9.01 13.05
CA GLY A 293 10.13 10.36 13.60
C GLY A 293 9.21 11.39 12.93
N VAL A 294 8.75 12.37 13.72
CA VAL A 294 7.78 13.40 13.26
C VAL A 294 8.37 14.27 12.15
N LEU A 295 9.66 14.62 12.25
CA LEU A 295 10.34 15.50 11.31
C LEU A 295 10.85 14.82 10.03
N SER A 296 10.98 13.49 9.99
CA SER A 296 11.72 12.84 8.90
C SER A 296 11.15 13.12 7.52
N ARG A 297 9.82 13.19 7.39
CA ARG A 297 9.17 13.34 6.09
C ARG A 297 9.36 14.72 5.51
N VAL A 298 9.19 15.76 6.33
CA VAL A 298 9.42 17.15 5.89
C VAL A 298 10.89 17.36 5.58
N LEU A 299 11.82 16.89 6.43
CA LEU A 299 13.26 17.01 6.21
C LEU A 299 13.72 16.27 4.95
N MET A 300 13.21 15.05 4.72
CA MET A 300 13.50 14.28 3.51
C MET A 300 12.97 14.95 2.25
N ASN A 301 11.77 15.52 2.30
CA ASN A 301 11.22 16.26 1.17
C ASN A 301 12.01 17.53 0.87
N ILE A 302 12.44 18.28 1.90
CA ILE A 302 13.35 19.44 1.75
C ILE A 302 14.65 19.00 1.08
N TYR A 303 15.27 17.93 1.57
CA TYR A 303 16.53 17.44 1.03
C TYR A 303 16.42 16.99 -0.44
N LEU A 304 15.38 16.21 -0.76
CA LEU A 304 15.19 15.65 -2.10
C LEU A 304 14.60 16.64 -3.10
N ASP A 305 14.09 17.80 -2.67
CA ASP A 305 13.67 18.87 -3.60
C ASP A 305 14.84 19.40 -4.43
N ARG A 306 16.08 19.33 -3.90
CA ARG A 306 17.31 19.58 -4.67
C ARG A 306 17.45 18.64 -5.86
N PHE A 307 17.17 17.35 -5.66
CA PHE A 307 17.12 16.38 -6.76
C PHE A 307 15.96 16.70 -7.70
N ASP A 308 14.79 17.08 -7.17
CA ASP A 308 13.63 17.36 -8.01
C ASP A 308 13.88 18.55 -8.96
N HIS A 309 14.58 19.58 -8.51
CA HIS A 309 15.01 20.72 -9.32
C HIS A 309 16.11 20.36 -10.33
N GLU A 310 17.12 19.59 -9.93
CA GLU A 310 18.15 19.13 -10.87
C GLU A 310 17.55 18.21 -11.94
N PHE A 311 16.58 17.39 -11.57
CA PHE A 311 15.88 16.53 -12.52
C PHE A 311 15.17 17.34 -13.60
N TYR A 312 14.56 18.48 -13.26
CA TYR A 312 14.04 19.39 -14.29
C TYR A 312 15.14 19.90 -15.22
N ARG A 313 16.34 20.19 -14.71
CA ARG A 313 17.47 20.61 -15.55
C ARG A 313 17.95 19.49 -16.47
N ILE A 314 18.00 18.25 -15.98
CA ILE A 314 18.29 17.06 -16.79
C ILE A 314 17.21 16.90 -17.88
N SER A 315 15.93 16.91 -17.51
CA SER A 315 14.81 16.84 -18.46
C SER A 315 14.87 17.97 -19.49
N MET A 316 15.14 19.21 -19.09
CA MET A 316 15.32 20.33 -20.02
C MET A 316 16.45 20.08 -21.02
N ARG A 317 17.62 19.62 -20.57
CA ARG A 317 18.75 19.35 -21.47
C ARG A 317 18.41 18.26 -22.49
N HIS A 318 17.79 17.18 -22.04
CA HIS A 318 17.44 16.05 -22.90
C HIS A 318 16.27 16.37 -23.84
N GLU A 319 15.19 17.00 -23.35
CA GLU A 319 13.99 17.29 -24.14
C GLU A 319 14.14 18.51 -25.06
N ALA A 320 14.90 19.54 -24.65
CA ALA A 320 15.04 20.78 -25.42
C ALA A 320 16.26 20.79 -26.36
N LEU A 321 17.33 20.04 -26.04
CA LEU A 321 18.58 20.01 -26.83
C LEU A 321 18.81 18.69 -27.58
N GLY A 322 17.95 17.67 -27.41
CA GLY A 322 18.15 16.32 -27.93
C GLY A 322 18.02 16.11 -29.45
N LEU A 323 18.12 17.16 -30.27
CA LEU A 323 18.01 17.04 -31.74
C LEU A 323 19.06 17.86 -32.50
N ASP A 324 20.34 17.58 -32.26
CA ASP A 324 21.46 18.11 -33.08
C ASP A 324 21.70 17.31 -34.38
N SER A 325 20.68 16.61 -34.89
CA SER A 325 20.78 15.90 -36.16
C SER A 325 19.45 15.89 -36.91
N LYS A 326 19.07 17.04 -37.45
CA LYS A 326 18.80 17.26 -38.89
C LYS A 326 18.16 18.63 -39.09
N THR A 327 18.68 19.31 -40.10
CA THR A 327 18.29 20.58 -40.70
C THR A 327 16.77 20.77 -40.81
N ASP A 328 16.27 21.89 -40.31
CA ASP A 328 15.49 22.85 -41.12
C ASP A 328 15.37 24.17 -40.34
N GLU A 329 16.00 25.20 -40.90
CA GLU A 329 15.71 26.60 -40.61
C GLU A 329 14.30 26.88 -41.14
N ASP A 330 13.28 26.90 -40.26
CA ASP A 330 12.09 27.75 -40.37
C ASP A 330 10.97 27.28 -39.42
N SER A 331 11.19 27.42 -38.10
CA SER A 331 10.09 27.45 -37.15
C SER A 331 10.34 28.50 -36.06
N PRO A 332 9.51 29.54 -35.93
CA PRO A 332 9.75 30.67 -35.02
C PRO A 332 9.36 30.40 -33.56
N GLY A 333 9.13 29.13 -33.20
CA GLY A 333 8.81 28.72 -31.83
C GLY A 333 10.06 28.23 -31.09
N SER A 334 10.57 28.98 -30.12
CA SER A 334 11.62 28.49 -29.21
C SER A 334 11.19 27.15 -28.59
N LYS A 335 11.90 26.05 -28.94
CA LYS A 335 11.66 24.70 -28.41
C LYS A 335 11.62 24.69 -26.87
N LEU A 336 12.42 25.55 -26.24
CA LEU A 336 12.42 25.79 -24.80
C LEU A 336 11.10 26.42 -24.29
N ARG A 337 10.53 27.40 -25.00
CA ARG A 337 9.20 27.96 -24.69
C ARG A 337 8.10 26.90 -24.80
N SER A 338 8.19 26.00 -25.78
CA SER A 338 7.25 24.89 -25.92
C SER A 338 7.36 23.88 -24.77
N TRP A 339 8.58 23.63 -24.29
CA TRP A 339 8.82 22.83 -23.09
C TRP A 339 8.20 23.50 -21.85
N PHE A 340 8.44 24.79 -21.64
CA PHE A 340 7.88 25.53 -20.50
C PHE A 340 6.34 25.55 -20.48
N ARG A 341 5.67 25.82 -21.60
CA ARG A 341 4.19 25.78 -21.68
C ARG A 341 3.62 24.41 -21.32
N ARG A 342 4.27 23.34 -21.78
CA ARG A 342 3.87 21.96 -21.45
C ARG A 342 4.06 21.64 -19.97
N GLN A 343 5.17 22.04 -19.37
CA GLN A 343 5.41 21.87 -17.92
C GLN A 343 4.50 22.76 -17.06
N ALA A 344 4.05 23.89 -17.59
CA ALA A 344 3.04 24.73 -16.95
C ALA A 344 1.66 24.06 -16.90
N GLY A 345 1.38 23.10 -17.79
CA GLY A 345 0.10 22.39 -17.88
C GLY A 345 -0.93 23.10 -18.75
N GLU A 346 -0.51 24.04 -19.61
CA GLU A 346 -1.38 24.66 -20.62
C GLU A 346 -1.77 23.59 -21.66
N GLN A 347 -3.05 23.23 -21.70
CA GLN A 347 -3.58 22.32 -22.71
C GLN A 347 -3.61 23.04 -24.05
N ASP A 348 -2.72 22.68 -24.97
CA ASP A 348 -2.87 23.04 -26.38
C ASP A 348 -4.12 22.34 -26.92
N LEU A 349 -5.21 23.10 -27.05
CA LEU A 349 -6.47 22.67 -27.66
C LEU A 349 -6.37 22.40 -29.17
N LYS A 350 -5.19 22.59 -29.79
CA LYS A 350 -4.96 22.35 -31.22
C LYS A 350 -3.49 21.99 -31.49
N SER A 351 -3.11 20.73 -31.27
CA SER A 351 -2.01 20.16 -32.06
C SER A 351 -2.36 18.72 -32.44
N THR A 352 -2.32 18.46 -33.75
CA THR A 352 -2.48 17.13 -34.35
C THR A 352 -1.41 16.18 -33.81
N PRO A 353 -1.73 14.91 -33.51
CA PRO A 353 -0.80 13.97 -32.90
C PRO A 353 0.09 13.28 -33.95
N GLU A 354 0.69 14.03 -34.86
CA GLU A 354 1.54 13.45 -35.91
C GLU A 354 2.81 14.26 -36.11
N GLN A 355 3.94 13.53 -36.08
CA GLN A 355 5.31 13.94 -36.40
C GLN A 355 6.03 14.83 -35.36
N ASP A 356 6.56 14.22 -34.29
CA ASP A 356 8.01 14.25 -34.03
C ASP A 356 8.36 13.28 -32.89
N VAL A 357 9.44 12.50 -33.04
CA VAL A 357 9.98 11.63 -31.98
C VAL A 357 10.71 12.52 -30.97
N ALA A 358 9.96 13.33 -30.24
CA ALA A 358 10.49 14.11 -29.13
C ALA A 358 10.84 13.16 -27.99
N LEU A 359 12.11 13.14 -27.59
CA LEU A 359 12.53 12.55 -26.31
C LEU A 359 11.67 13.18 -25.20
N ARG A 360 11.04 12.35 -24.37
CA ARG A 360 10.22 12.80 -23.23
C ARG A 360 10.61 12.09 -21.97
N VAL A 361 10.64 12.83 -20.88
CA VAL A 361 11.11 12.34 -19.59
C VAL A 361 10.06 12.63 -18.52
N TYR A 362 9.64 11.59 -17.81
CA TYR A 362 8.69 11.70 -16.71
C TYR A 362 9.35 11.19 -15.43
N CYS A 363 9.22 11.97 -14.35
CA CYS A 363 9.62 11.56 -13.02
C CYS A 363 8.44 11.70 -12.06
N CYS A 364 8.36 10.76 -11.13
CA CYS A 364 7.44 10.77 -10.00
C CYS A 364 8.22 10.38 -8.76
N ARG A 365 8.28 11.27 -7.77
CA ARG A 365 8.90 10.99 -6.47
C ARG A 365 7.83 10.85 -5.40
N PHE A 366 7.95 9.78 -4.63
CA PHE A 366 7.22 9.60 -3.39
C PHE A 366 8.23 9.22 -2.30
N MET A 367 8.54 10.18 -1.43
CA MET A 367 9.56 10.09 -0.40
C MET A 367 10.91 9.78 -1.04
N ASP A 368 11.50 8.65 -0.67
CA ASP A 368 12.78 8.12 -1.15
C ASP A 368 12.63 7.12 -2.31
N GLU A 369 11.40 6.82 -2.75
CA GLU A 369 11.14 6.04 -3.96
C GLU A 369 10.96 6.98 -5.16
N ILE A 370 11.86 6.86 -6.14
CA ILE A 370 11.86 7.69 -7.34
C ILE A 370 11.58 6.80 -8.54
N TYR A 371 10.49 7.07 -9.25
CA TYR A 371 10.14 6.43 -10.52
C TYR A 371 10.47 7.36 -11.69
N LEU A 372 11.12 6.80 -12.71
CA LEU A 372 11.42 7.49 -13.94
C LEU A 372 10.94 6.68 -15.15
N SER A 373 10.47 7.39 -16.17
CA SER A 373 10.21 6.80 -17.47
C SER A 373 10.57 7.73 -18.61
N VAL A 374 11.03 7.16 -19.71
CA VAL A 374 11.57 7.87 -20.86
C VAL A 374 10.91 7.33 -22.12
N SER A 375 10.40 8.22 -22.97
CA SER A 375 10.04 7.89 -24.35
C SER A 375 11.14 8.35 -25.28
N GLY A 376 11.71 7.43 -26.06
CA GLY A 376 12.88 7.67 -26.90
C GLY A 376 13.88 6.52 -26.91
N PRO A 377 15.10 6.75 -27.43
CA PRO A 377 16.11 5.72 -27.55
C PRO A 377 16.63 5.25 -26.18
N LYS A 378 16.97 3.96 -26.07
CA LYS A 378 17.53 3.36 -24.85
C LYS A 378 18.73 4.14 -24.30
N LYS A 379 19.58 4.63 -25.20
CA LYS A 379 20.76 5.43 -24.85
C LYS A 379 20.40 6.65 -24.01
N ALA A 380 19.38 7.41 -24.40
CA ALA A 380 18.95 8.57 -23.64
C ALA A 380 18.42 8.18 -22.25
N ALA A 381 17.69 7.07 -22.13
CA ALA A 381 17.25 6.56 -20.83
C ALA A 381 18.42 6.16 -19.92
N ILE A 382 19.47 5.59 -20.49
CA ILE A 382 20.71 5.25 -19.79
C ILE A 382 21.46 6.53 -19.35
N ASP A 383 21.59 7.51 -20.25
CA ASP A 383 22.29 8.77 -19.97
C ASP A 383 21.58 9.56 -18.84
N ILE A 384 20.26 9.75 -18.95
CA ILE A 384 19.43 10.39 -17.92
C ILE A 384 19.60 9.70 -16.57
N ARG A 385 19.61 8.36 -16.58
CA ARG A 385 19.82 7.57 -15.37
C ARG A 385 21.21 7.83 -14.78
N TYR A 386 22.28 7.78 -15.57
CA TYR A 386 23.63 8.05 -15.08
C TYR A 386 23.77 9.45 -14.49
N GLU A 387 23.18 10.46 -15.12
CA GLU A 387 23.20 11.83 -14.61
C GLU A 387 22.43 11.96 -13.29
N ALA A 388 21.24 11.37 -13.20
CA ALA A 388 20.44 11.34 -11.98
C ALA A 388 21.18 10.64 -10.83
N ILE A 389 21.78 9.47 -11.10
CA ILE A 389 22.61 8.73 -10.13
C ILE A 389 23.84 9.53 -9.72
N GLY A 390 24.50 10.17 -10.69
CA GLY A 390 25.69 11.00 -10.47
C GLY A 390 25.39 12.16 -9.54
N PHE A 391 24.26 12.86 -9.73
CA PHE A 391 23.84 13.93 -8.83
C PHE A 391 23.50 13.43 -7.42
N LEU A 392 22.75 12.33 -7.31
CA LEU A 392 22.40 11.74 -6.01
C LEU A 392 23.64 11.38 -5.19
N ARG A 393 24.67 10.80 -5.83
CA ARG A 393 25.93 10.42 -5.17
C ARG A 393 26.83 11.63 -4.87
N ASN A 394 27.07 12.47 -5.87
CA ASN A 394 28.09 13.51 -5.78
C ASN A 394 27.61 14.75 -5.04
N SER A 395 26.33 15.14 -5.22
CA SER A 395 25.77 16.36 -4.66
C SER A 395 24.91 16.12 -3.42
N LEU A 396 24.25 14.97 -3.32
CA LEU A 396 23.40 14.63 -2.17
C LEU A 396 23.98 13.52 -1.27
N HIS A 397 25.14 12.93 -1.60
CA HIS A 397 25.79 11.89 -0.80
C HIS A 397 24.86 10.69 -0.48
N LEU A 398 23.96 10.36 -1.40
CA LEU A 398 23.01 9.25 -1.29
C LEU A 398 23.47 8.05 -2.14
N ASP A 399 23.53 6.88 -1.52
CA ASP A 399 23.83 5.64 -2.23
C ASP A 399 22.56 5.04 -2.85
N ILE A 400 22.75 4.22 -3.89
CA ILE A 400 21.67 3.57 -4.64
C ILE A 400 21.88 2.07 -4.57
N THR A 401 20.83 1.34 -4.22
CA THR A 401 20.87 -0.12 -4.00
C THR A 401 20.66 -0.93 -5.25
N ASP A 402 19.89 -0.42 -6.22
CA ASP A 402 19.56 -1.12 -7.45
C ASP A 402 20.21 -0.43 -8.64
N GLU A 403 21.28 -1.05 -9.16
CA GLU A 403 21.98 -0.57 -10.34
C GLU A 403 21.48 -1.22 -11.64
N THR A 404 20.31 -1.85 -11.66
CA THR A 404 19.72 -2.40 -12.90
C THR A 404 19.43 -1.35 -13.97
N ASP A 405 19.78 -1.69 -15.21
CA ASP A 405 19.53 -0.85 -16.37
C ASP A 405 18.05 -0.57 -16.63
N PRO A 406 17.71 0.53 -17.35
CA PRO A 406 16.35 0.82 -17.75
C PRO A 406 15.68 -0.37 -18.44
N SER A 407 14.53 -0.77 -17.89
CA SER A 407 13.73 -1.87 -18.42
C SER A 407 12.74 -1.36 -19.48
N PRO A 408 12.44 -2.13 -20.54
CA PRO A 408 11.38 -1.80 -21.47
C PRO A 408 10.02 -1.75 -20.74
N CYS A 409 9.21 -0.73 -21.00
CA CYS A 409 7.88 -0.61 -20.38
C CYS A 409 6.94 -1.76 -20.80
N GLU A 410 7.16 -2.37 -21.97
CA GLU A 410 6.37 -3.47 -22.53
C GLU A 410 6.73 -4.85 -21.95
N ALA A 411 7.69 -4.92 -21.03
CA ALA A 411 8.05 -6.18 -20.38
C ALA A 411 6.86 -6.78 -19.61
N THR A 412 6.56 -8.07 -19.86
CA THR A 412 5.45 -8.81 -19.24
C THR A 412 5.51 -8.86 -17.71
N SER A 413 6.70 -8.69 -17.13
CA SER A 413 6.90 -8.73 -15.68
C SER A 413 6.33 -7.52 -14.95
N GLY A 414 6.16 -6.37 -15.63
CA GLY A 414 5.81 -5.09 -15.00
C GLY A 414 6.93 -4.53 -14.10
N LEU A 415 6.82 -3.24 -13.75
CA LEU A 415 7.72 -2.58 -12.81
C LEU A 415 7.04 -2.41 -11.45
N ARG A 416 7.76 -2.73 -10.39
CA ARG A 416 7.26 -2.66 -9.02
C ARG A 416 7.50 -1.27 -8.45
N VAL A 417 6.44 -0.56 -8.11
CA VAL A 417 6.51 0.83 -7.61
C VAL A 417 5.47 1.01 -6.51
N LEU A 418 5.85 1.66 -5.40
CA LEU A 418 4.95 1.95 -4.27
C LEU A 418 4.25 0.68 -3.77
N GLY A 419 4.91 -0.48 -3.79
CA GLY A 419 4.29 -1.75 -3.39
C GLY A 419 3.21 -2.30 -4.33
N THR A 420 2.99 -1.69 -5.50
CA THR A 420 2.12 -2.20 -6.57
C THR A 420 2.97 -2.64 -7.77
N LEU A 421 2.33 -3.29 -8.75
CA LEU A 421 2.95 -3.65 -10.01
C LEU A 421 2.33 -2.80 -11.13
N VAL A 422 3.13 -1.97 -11.77
CA VAL A 422 2.71 -1.13 -12.89
C VAL A 422 3.11 -1.79 -14.20
N LYS A 423 2.17 -1.92 -15.14
CA LYS A 423 2.38 -2.53 -16.46
C LYS A 423 1.93 -1.60 -17.57
N LYS A 424 2.63 -1.60 -18.70
CA LYS A 424 2.11 -1.03 -19.95
C LYS A 424 1.33 -2.13 -20.67
N ASN A 425 0.01 -1.96 -20.78
CA ASN A 425 -0.86 -2.89 -21.47
C ASN A 425 -1.40 -2.28 -22.76
N VAL A 426 -1.74 -3.14 -23.72
CA VAL A 426 -2.39 -2.74 -24.97
C VAL A 426 -3.90 -2.78 -24.77
N ARG A 427 -4.60 -1.71 -25.17
CA ARG A 427 -6.06 -1.69 -25.19
C ARG A 427 -6.54 -2.52 -26.37
N GLU A 428 -7.00 -3.73 -26.08
CA GLU A 428 -7.57 -4.64 -27.07
C GLU A 428 -8.90 -4.11 -27.63
N SER A 429 -9.17 -4.39 -28.91
CA SER A 429 -10.51 -4.18 -29.46
C SER A 429 -11.51 -5.12 -28.76
N PRO A 430 -12.81 -4.77 -28.68
CA PRO A 430 -13.82 -5.61 -28.05
C PRO A 430 -13.84 -7.05 -28.58
N THR A 431 -13.57 -7.23 -29.88
CA THR A 431 -13.49 -8.52 -30.57
C THR A 431 -12.30 -9.35 -30.09
N VAL A 432 -11.09 -8.76 -30.02
CA VAL A 432 -9.89 -9.43 -29.50
C VAL A 432 -10.08 -9.82 -28.03
N LYS A 433 -10.66 -8.92 -27.24
CA LYS A 433 -10.94 -9.16 -25.82
C LYS A 433 -11.91 -10.33 -25.60
N ALA A 434 -12.93 -10.48 -26.45
CA ALA A 434 -13.86 -11.60 -26.37
C ALA A 434 -13.14 -12.94 -26.62
N VAL A 435 -12.20 -12.97 -27.55
CA VAL A 435 -11.44 -14.15 -27.94
C VAL A 435 -10.41 -14.51 -26.87
N HIS A 436 -9.67 -13.53 -26.34
CA HIS A 436 -8.77 -13.75 -25.20
C HIS A 436 -9.54 -14.26 -23.97
N LYS A 437 -10.74 -13.74 -23.68
CA LYS A 437 -11.60 -14.27 -22.62
C LYS A 437 -12.04 -15.71 -22.89
N LEU A 438 -12.40 -16.05 -24.12
CA LEU A 438 -12.78 -17.42 -24.48
C LEU A 438 -11.60 -18.37 -24.34
N LYS A 439 -10.43 -17.98 -24.84
CA LYS A 439 -9.15 -18.69 -24.70
C LYS A 439 -8.82 -18.96 -23.24
N GLU A 440 -8.93 -17.95 -22.39
CA GLU A 440 -8.68 -18.09 -20.96
C GLU A 440 -9.70 -19.01 -20.29
N LYS A 441 -11.00 -18.90 -20.63
CA LYS A 441 -12.02 -19.84 -20.12
C LYS A 441 -11.74 -21.29 -20.50
N VAL A 442 -11.36 -21.55 -21.76
CA VAL A 442 -11.03 -22.91 -22.21
C VAL A 442 -9.79 -23.43 -21.51
N ARG A 443 -8.77 -22.59 -21.35
CA ARG A 443 -7.54 -22.92 -20.62
C ARG A 443 -7.83 -23.24 -19.15
N LEU A 444 -8.60 -22.40 -18.45
CA LEU A 444 -9.01 -22.63 -17.07
C LEU A 444 -9.82 -23.92 -16.93
N PHE A 445 -10.73 -24.19 -17.86
CA PHE A 445 -11.49 -25.44 -17.87
C PHE A 445 -10.57 -26.66 -18.06
N ALA A 446 -9.58 -26.59 -18.95
CA ALA A 446 -8.60 -27.65 -19.15
C ALA A 446 -7.74 -27.89 -17.90
N LEU A 447 -7.29 -26.81 -17.25
CA LEU A 447 -6.52 -26.85 -16.01
C LEU A 447 -7.33 -27.49 -14.87
N GLN A 448 -8.60 -27.11 -14.70
CA GLN A 448 -9.48 -27.73 -13.70
C GLN A 448 -9.62 -29.25 -13.90
N LYS A 449 -9.68 -29.71 -15.15
CA LYS A 449 -9.72 -31.16 -15.44
C LYS A 449 -8.39 -31.84 -15.16
N GLU A 450 -7.26 -31.17 -15.41
CA GLU A 450 -5.92 -31.66 -15.06
C GLU A 450 -5.72 -31.77 -13.55
N GLU A 451 -6.14 -30.76 -12.78
CA GLU A 451 -6.09 -30.79 -11.32
C GLU A 451 -6.97 -31.89 -10.75
N ALA A 452 -8.19 -32.05 -11.26
CA ALA A 452 -9.10 -33.12 -10.83
C ALA A 452 -8.51 -34.51 -11.15
N TRP A 453 -7.90 -34.67 -12.32
CA TRP A 453 -7.19 -35.89 -12.70
C TRP A 453 -6.05 -36.19 -11.72
N THR A 454 -5.18 -35.20 -11.48
CA THR A 454 -4.02 -35.31 -10.59
C THR A 454 -4.41 -35.62 -9.15
N LEU A 455 -5.43 -34.94 -8.60
CA LEU A 455 -5.95 -35.24 -7.27
C LEU A 455 -6.53 -36.65 -7.17
N GLY A 456 -7.25 -37.08 -8.21
CA GLY A 456 -7.81 -38.43 -8.30
C GLY A 456 -6.73 -39.51 -8.32
N THR A 457 -5.74 -39.37 -9.21
CA THR A 457 -4.63 -40.31 -9.34
C THR A 457 -3.79 -40.35 -8.07
N VAL A 458 -3.40 -39.20 -7.49
CA VAL A 458 -2.65 -39.17 -6.21
C VAL A 458 -3.41 -39.90 -5.11
N ARG A 459 -4.73 -39.68 -4.99
CA ARG A 459 -5.56 -40.36 -3.99
C ARG A 459 -5.58 -41.87 -4.20
N ILE A 460 -5.71 -42.33 -5.44
CA ILE A 460 -5.64 -43.75 -5.79
C ILE A 460 -4.25 -44.28 -5.42
N GLY A 461 -3.18 -43.57 -5.74
CA GLY A 461 -1.80 -43.98 -5.47
C GLY A 461 -1.52 -44.15 -3.99
N LYS A 462 -1.98 -43.21 -3.16
CA LYS A 462 -1.90 -43.34 -1.69
C LYS A 462 -2.65 -44.56 -1.19
N LYS A 463 -3.83 -44.87 -1.72
CA LYS A 463 -4.61 -46.07 -1.34
C LYS A 463 -3.97 -47.36 -1.85
N TRP A 464 -3.38 -47.33 -3.04
CA TRP A 464 -2.80 -48.49 -3.70
C TRP A 464 -1.49 -48.88 -3.05
N LEU A 465 -0.61 -47.90 -2.81
CA LEU A 465 0.58 -48.05 -1.97
C LEU A 465 0.14 -48.50 -0.56
N GLY A 466 -0.89 -47.83 -0.02
CA GLY A 466 -1.71 -48.20 1.15
C GLY A 466 -1.89 -49.70 1.33
N HIS A 467 -2.53 -50.27 0.31
CA HIS A 467 -2.94 -51.65 0.28
C HIS A 467 -1.80 -52.61 -0.06
N GLY A 468 -0.89 -52.22 -0.96
CA GLY A 468 0.28 -53.02 -1.36
C GLY A 468 1.21 -53.26 -0.18
N LEU A 469 1.65 -52.20 0.49
CA LEU A 469 2.52 -52.27 1.66
C LEU A 469 1.85 -52.94 2.89
N LYS A 470 0.50 -52.98 2.95
CA LYS A 470 -0.24 -53.74 3.97
C LYS A 470 -0.20 -55.27 3.74
N LYS A 471 0.07 -55.71 2.51
CA LYS A 471 0.14 -57.14 2.13
C LYS A 471 1.56 -57.71 2.12
N VAL A 472 2.59 -56.86 2.15
CA VAL A 472 3.99 -57.31 2.19
C VAL A 472 4.31 -57.86 3.58
N LYS A 473 4.79 -59.11 3.64
CA LYS A 473 5.23 -59.74 4.91
C LYS A 473 6.65 -59.28 5.26
N GLU A 474 6.99 -59.20 6.54
CA GLU A 474 8.34 -58.83 7.01
C GLU A 474 9.46 -59.71 6.40
N SER A 475 9.15 -60.99 6.17
CA SER A 475 10.02 -61.95 5.49
C SER A 475 10.33 -61.60 4.04
N GLU A 476 9.44 -60.89 3.35
CA GLU A 476 9.59 -60.48 1.94
C GLU A 476 10.42 -59.19 1.82
N ILE A 477 10.41 -58.33 2.85
CA ILE A 477 11.20 -57.09 2.89
C ILE A 477 12.68 -57.39 3.15
N LYS A 478 13.00 -58.38 4.00
CA LYS A 478 14.39 -58.80 4.28
C LYS A 478 15.18 -59.24 3.06
N GLY A 479 14.51 -59.75 2.01
CA GLY A 479 15.15 -60.18 0.77
C GLY A 479 15.33 -59.07 -0.27
N LEU A 480 14.62 -57.95 -0.13
CA LEU A 480 14.64 -56.82 -1.08
C LEU A 480 15.54 -55.67 -0.64
N ALA A 481 15.92 -55.64 0.64
CA ALA A 481 16.69 -54.58 1.25
C ALA A 481 18.17 -55.00 1.34
N ASP A 482 19.03 -54.27 0.63
CA ASP A 482 20.49 -54.36 0.83
C ASP A 482 20.80 -54.10 2.32
N SER A 483 21.81 -54.76 2.89
CA SER A 483 22.08 -54.71 4.34
C SER A 483 22.39 -53.29 4.86
N ASN A 484 22.80 -52.39 3.97
CA ASN A 484 23.03 -50.97 4.22
C ASN A 484 21.84 -50.05 3.87
N SER A 485 20.73 -50.59 3.36
CA SER A 485 19.56 -49.79 2.97
C SER A 485 18.80 -49.28 4.20
N THR A 486 18.25 -48.07 4.10
CA THR A 486 17.49 -47.41 5.15
C THR A 486 16.26 -48.25 5.56
N LEU A 487 15.67 -49.00 4.62
CA LEU A 487 14.58 -49.97 4.84
C LEU A 487 14.94 -51.09 5.82
N SER A 488 16.17 -51.61 5.77
CA SER A 488 16.70 -52.61 6.71
C SER A 488 16.80 -52.04 8.13
N GLN A 489 17.33 -50.81 8.27
CA GLN A 489 17.48 -50.10 9.55
C GLN A 489 16.14 -49.73 10.21
N ILE A 490 15.05 -49.61 9.43
CA ILE A 490 13.71 -49.28 9.95
C ILE A 490 12.94 -50.54 10.34
N SER A 491 13.20 -51.66 9.66
CA SER A 491 12.56 -52.94 9.96
C SER A 491 12.80 -53.37 11.42
N CYS A 492 13.99 -53.08 11.96
CA CYS A 492 14.36 -53.37 13.35
C CYS A 492 13.70 -52.45 14.40
N HIS A 493 12.97 -51.39 13.99
CA HIS A 493 12.23 -50.55 14.93
C HIS A 493 10.78 -51.00 15.17
N ARG A 494 10.33 -52.10 14.53
CA ARG A 494 9.01 -52.67 14.78
C ARG A 494 9.01 -53.42 16.12
N LYS A 495 8.30 -52.87 17.12
CA LYS A 495 8.06 -53.55 18.41
C LYS A 495 6.84 -54.46 18.32
N ALA A 496 6.86 -55.61 19.01
CA ALA A 496 5.68 -56.47 19.14
C ALA A 496 4.52 -55.67 19.77
N GLY A 497 3.35 -55.67 19.14
CA GLY A 497 2.17 -54.90 19.58
C GLY A 497 1.98 -53.51 18.97
N MET A 498 2.92 -53.05 18.13
CA MET A 498 2.76 -51.78 17.40
C MET A 498 1.65 -51.90 16.35
N GLU A 499 0.61 -51.05 16.41
CA GLU A 499 -0.49 -51.09 15.45
C GLU A 499 0.04 -50.93 14.02
N THR A 500 -0.39 -51.83 13.13
CA THR A 500 0.08 -51.93 11.75
C THR A 500 -0.03 -50.61 10.98
N ASP A 501 -0.97 -49.73 11.34
CA ASP A 501 -1.21 -48.44 10.69
C ASP A 501 -0.13 -47.37 11.00
N HIS A 502 0.50 -47.41 12.18
CA HIS A 502 1.48 -46.40 12.61
C HIS A 502 2.87 -46.66 12.03
N TRP A 503 3.30 -47.93 12.06
CA TRP A 503 4.55 -48.37 11.42
C TRP A 503 4.52 -48.17 9.90
N TYR A 504 3.35 -48.41 9.31
CA TYR A 504 3.08 -48.21 7.88
C TYR A 504 3.26 -46.75 7.44
N LYS A 505 2.74 -45.78 8.20
CA LYS A 505 2.89 -44.34 7.90
C LYS A 505 4.36 -43.90 7.91
N VAL A 506 5.17 -44.46 8.81
CA VAL A 506 6.60 -44.17 8.90
C VAL A 506 7.35 -44.75 7.70
N LEU A 507 7.04 -45.99 7.31
CA LEU A 507 7.68 -46.67 6.18
C LEU A 507 7.35 -46.00 4.84
N LEU A 508 6.09 -45.57 4.66
CA LEU A 508 5.65 -44.85 3.47
C LEU A 508 6.28 -43.46 3.38
N ARG A 509 6.45 -42.76 4.51
CA ARG A 509 7.15 -41.47 4.55
C ARG A 509 8.61 -41.61 4.11
N ILE A 510 9.30 -42.64 4.61
CA ILE A 510 10.73 -42.83 4.32
C ILE A 510 10.95 -43.31 2.88
N TRP A 511 10.13 -44.25 2.41
CA TRP A 511 10.15 -44.64 0.99
C TRP A 511 9.91 -43.43 0.07
N MET A 512 8.98 -42.54 0.43
CA MET A 512 8.74 -41.31 -0.32
C MET A 512 9.94 -40.36 -0.28
N GLU A 513 10.57 -40.17 0.88
CA GLU A 513 11.77 -39.33 1.04
C GLU A 513 12.95 -39.86 0.21
N ASP A 514 13.12 -41.18 0.12
CA ASP A 514 14.18 -41.80 -0.69
C ASP A 514 13.91 -41.68 -2.20
N VAL A 515 12.65 -41.91 -2.62
CA VAL A 515 12.24 -41.74 -4.02
C VAL A 515 12.39 -40.27 -4.46
N LEU A 516 12.04 -39.32 -3.59
CA LEU A 516 12.24 -37.89 -3.85
C LEU A 516 13.72 -37.49 -3.87
N ARG A 517 14.58 -38.19 -3.10
CA ARG A 517 16.05 -37.98 -3.12
C ARG A 517 16.70 -38.46 -4.41
N THR A 518 16.19 -39.55 -5.00
CA THR A 518 16.72 -40.10 -6.27
C THR A 518 16.11 -39.42 -7.50
N SER A 519 14.88 -38.93 -7.42
CA SER A 519 14.22 -38.18 -8.49
C SER A 519 14.42 -36.67 -8.30
N ALA A 520 15.63 -36.20 -8.59
CA ALA A 520 15.93 -34.76 -8.59
C ALA A 520 14.83 -33.97 -9.34
N ASP A 521 14.16 -33.08 -8.61
CA ASP A 521 13.10 -32.14 -9.05
C ASP A 521 11.65 -32.65 -9.26
N ARG A 522 11.16 -33.69 -8.56
CA ARG A 522 9.74 -34.09 -8.66
C ARG A 522 9.02 -34.16 -7.30
N SER A 523 7.74 -33.77 -7.25
CA SER A 523 6.95 -33.78 -6.00
C SER A 523 6.36 -35.17 -5.67
N GLU A 524 6.01 -35.41 -4.40
CA GLU A 524 5.31 -36.65 -3.97
C GLU A 524 4.06 -36.90 -4.83
N GLU A 525 3.31 -35.84 -5.11
CA GLU A 525 2.10 -35.86 -5.92
C GLU A 525 2.40 -36.30 -7.37
N PHE A 526 3.52 -35.82 -7.93
CA PHE A 526 3.96 -36.20 -9.27
C PHE A 526 4.28 -37.69 -9.35
N VAL A 527 5.06 -38.22 -8.39
CA VAL A 527 5.47 -39.63 -8.38
C VAL A 527 4.26 -40.55 -8.26
N LEU A 528 3.37 -40.27 -7.30
CA LEU A 528 2.16 -41.07 -7.08
C LEU A 528 1.22 -41.03 -8.27
N SER A 529 1.02 -39.86 -8.88
CA SER A 529 0.16 -39.73 -10.04
C SER A 529 0.75 -40.42 -11.27
N LYS A 530 1.95 -40.00 -11.70
CA LYS A 530 2.51 -40.34 -13.01
C LYS A 530 3.15 -41.72 -13.08
N HIS A 531 3.83 -42.14 -12.01
CA HIS A 531 4.65 -43.36 -12.03
C HIS A 531 3.97 -44.55 -11.38
N VAL A 532 3.17 -44.32 -10.34
CA VAL A 532 2.49 -45.41 -9.62
C VAL A 532 1.13 -45.71 -10.23
N VAL A 533 0.31 -44.66 -10.42
CA VAL A 533 -1.11 -44.86 -10.73
C VAL A 533 -1.37 -44.84 -12.22
N GLU A 534 -0.83 -43.87 -12.94
CA GLU A 534 -1.11 -43.71 -14.36
C GLU A 534 -0.89 -45.00 -15.18
N PRO A 535 0.18 -45.80 -15.01
CA PRO A 535 0.36 -47.07 -15.73
C PRO A 535 -0.75 -48.09 -15.47
N THR A 536 -1.42 -47.99 -14.32
CA THR A 536 -2.43 -48.94 -13.82
C THR A 536 -3.86 -48.53 -14.16
N VAL A 537 -4.08 -47.26 -14.55
CA VAL A 537 -5.38 -46.77 -15.00
C VAL A 537 -5.74 -47.44 -16.33
N PRO A 538 -7.02 -47.78 -16.60
CA PRO A 538 -7.44 -48.28 -17.90
C PRO A 538 -6.99 -47.37 -19.05
N GLN A 539 -6.49 -47.99 -20.12
CA GLN A 539 -5.93 -47.27 -21.27
C GLN A 539 -6.94 -46.28 -21.88
N GLU A 540 -8.20 -46.69 -21.99
CA GLU A 540 -9.30 -45.85 -22.49
C GLU A 540 -9.45 -44.53 -21.73
N LEU A 541 -9.28 -44.55 -20.40
CA LEU A 541 -9.40 -43.36 -19.55
C LEU A 541 -8.19 -42.43 -19.69
N ARG A 542 -6.98 -42.98 -19.79
CA ARG A 542 -5.78 -42.18 -20.07
C ARG A 542 -5.87 -41.51 -21.43
N ASP A 543 -6.25 -42.28 -22.44
CA ASP A 543 -6.35 -41.81 -23.82
C ASP A 543 -7.41 -40.72 -23.92
N ALA A 544 -8.56 -40.88 -23.25
CA ALA A 544 -9.59 -39.85 -23.17
C ALA A 544 -9.07 -38.55 -22.51
N PHE A 545 -8.33 -38.64 -21.41
CA PHE A 545 -7.75 -37.47 -20.73
C PHE A 545 -6.75 -36.72 -21.61
N TYR A 546 -5.77 -37.43 -22.20
CA TYR A 546 -4.77 -36.81 -23.06
C TYR A 546 -5.36 -36.30 -24.38
N LYS A 547 -6.35 -37.00 -24.93
CA LYS A 547 -7.11 -36.53 -26.10
C LYS A 547 -7.85 -35.23 -25.79
N PHE A 548 -8.47 -35.13 -24.61
CA PHE A 548 -9.11 -33.90 -24.15
C PHE A 548 -8.10 -32.75 -24.01
N GLN A 549 -6.96 -32.98 -23.35
CA GLN A 549 -5.92 -31.95 -23.20
C GLN A 549 -5.39 -31.46 -24.55
N LYS A 550 -5.11 -32.39 -25.47
CA LYS A 550 -4.67 -32.08 -26.83
C LYS A 550 -5.74 -31.32 -27.62
N ALA A 551 -7.01 -31.72 -27.51
CA ALA A 551 -8.12 -31.05 -28.17
C ALA A 551 -8.35 -29.64 -27.62
N ALA A 552 -8.24 -29.43 -26.30
CA ALA A 552 -8.36 -28.12 -25.68
C ALA A 552 -7.23 -27.17 -26.15
N ALA A 553 -5.98 -27.66 -26.20
CA ALA A 553 -4.84 -26.89 -26.71
C ALA A 553 -4.97 -26.57 -28.21
N ALA A 554 -5.45 -27.54 -29.01
CA ALA A 554 -5.69 -27.36 -30.43
C ALA A 554 -6.83 -26.35 -30.69
N TYR A 555 -7.93 -26.43 -29.93
CA TYR A 555 -9.03 -25.47 -30.01
C TYR A 555 -8.56 -24.04 -29.72
N VAL A 556 -7.79 -23.86 -28.63
CA VAL A 556 -7.20 -22.55 -28.29
C VAL A 556 -6.32 -22.02 -29.42
N SER A 557 -5.51 -22.87 -30.03
CA SER A 557 -4.59 -22.48 -31.11
C SER A 557 -5.34 -22.14 -32.40
N SER A 558 -6.34 -22.96 -32.77
CA SER A 558 -7.16 -22.77 -33.97
C SER A 558 -8.04 -21.53 -33.86
N GLU A 559 -8.67 -21.30 -32.71
CA GLU A 559 -9.52 -20.13 -32.50
C GLU A 559 -8.69 -18.84 -32.50
N THR A 560 -7.46 -18.89 -31.96
CA THR A 560 -6.52 -17.76 -32.05
C THR A 560 -6.21 -17.43 -33.51
N ALA A 561 -5.85 -18.43 -34.32
CA ALA A 561 -5.52 -18.23 -35.74
C ALA A 561 -6.71 -17.76 -36.59
N ASN A 562 -7.91 -18.31 -36.34
CA ASN A 562 -9.13 -17.89 -37.04
C ASN A 562 -9.50 -16.44 -36.74
N VAL A 563 -9.32 -16.02 -35.48
CA VAL A 563 -9.60 -14.63 -35.08
C VAL A 563 -8.57 -13.69 -35.65
N GLU A 564 -7.28 -14.03 -35.59
CA GLU A 564 -6.21 -13.26 -36.23
C GLU A 564 -6.48 -13.04 -37.72
N ALA A 565 -7.01 -14.04 -38.42
CA ALA A 565 -7.38 -13.95 -39.83
C ALA A 565 -8.63 -13.08 -40.10
N LEU A 566 -9.55 -12.95 -39.13
CA LEU A 566 -10.77 -12.15 -39.23
C LEU A 566 -10.59 -10.69 -38.78
N LEU A 567 -9.49 -10.38 -38.09
CA LEU A 567 -9.18 -9.00 -37.75
C LEU A 567 -8.84 -8.23 -39.04
N PRO A 568 -9.43 -7.04 -39.26
CA PRO A 568 -9.02 -6.19 -40.35
C PRO A 568 -7.51 -6.01 -40.28
N CYS A 569 -6.81 -6.27 -41.38
CA CYS A 569 -5.38 -5.96 -41.47
C CYS A 569 -5.21 -4.52 -40.98
N PRO A 570 -4.38 -4.27 -39.94
CA PRO A 570 -4.26 -2.93 -39.40
C PRO A 570 -3.91 -2.01 -40.57
N ARG A 571 -4.76 -1.02 -40.83
CA ARG A 571 -4.37 0.07 -41.73
C ARG A 571 -3.05 0.59 -41.15
N SER A 572 -2.08 0.92 -42.00
CA SER A 572 -0.72 1.34 -41.61
C SER A 572 -0.62 2.47 -40.57
N HIS A 573 -1.76 3.05 -40.16
CA HIS A 573 -1.91 4.15 -39.22
C HIS A 573 -2.60 3.79 -37.88
N ASP A 574 -3.15 2.58 -37.70
CA ASP A 574 -3.78 2.20 -36.41
C ASP A 574 -2.71 1.77 -35.40
N ARG A 575 -2.12 2.76 -34.71
CA ARG A 575 -1.17 2.49 -33.62
C ARG A 575 -1.89 1.89 -32.41
N PRO A 576 -1.31 0.88 -31.74
CA PRO A 576 -1.89 0.33 -30.52
C PRO A 576 -2.06 1.42 -29.46
N VAL A 577 -3.26 1.50 -28.88
CA VAL A 577 -3.54 2.42 -27.77
C VAL A 577 -3.07 1.75 -26.48
N PHE A 578 -1.99 2.25 -25.91
CA PHE A 578 -1.46 1.76 -24.64
C PHE A 578 -2.14 2.42 -23.44
N PHE A 579 -2.20 1.71 -22.31
CA PHE A 579 -2.59 2.26 -21.03
C PHE A 579 -1.71 1.69 -19.92
N GLY A 580 -1.49 2.46 -18.85
CA GLY A 580 -0.81 1.97 -17.66
C GLY A 580 -1.79 1.27 -16.74
N ASP A 581 -1.49 0.03 -16.40
CA ASP A 581 -2.28 -0.79 -15.50
C ASP A 581 -1.57 -0.89 -14.14
N VAL A 582 -2.32 -0.73 -13.05
CA VAL A 582 -1.81 -0.82 -11.68
C VAL A 582 -2.42 -2.06 -11.03
N VAL A 583 -1.56 -3.02 -10.70
CA VAL A 583 -1.96 -4.36 -10.27
C VAL A 583 -1.44 -4.64 -8.85
N ALA A 584 -2.31 -5.13 -7.98
CA ALA A 584 -1.94 -5.59 -6.65
C ALA A 584 -1.13 -6.89 -6.74
N PRO A 585 0.00 -7.03 -6.00
CA PRO A 585 0.88 -8.19 -6.12
C PRO A 585 0.37 -9.39 -5.31
N THR A 586 -0.73 -10.03 -5.74
CA THR A 586 -1.43 -11.12 -5.04
C THR A 586 -0.52 -12.28 -4.61
N ASN A 587 0.43 -12.69 -5.45
CA ASN A 587 1.44 -13.70 -5.08
C ASN A 587 2.32 -13.29 -3.89
N ALA A 588 2.68 -12.00 -3.79
CA ALA A 588 3.45 -11.51 -2.66
C ALA A 588 2.58 -11.43 -1.39
N ILE A 589 1.31 -11.01 -1.54
CA ILE A 589 0.31 -10.96 -0.46
C ILE A 589 0.10 -12.37 0.12
N GLY A 590 -0.12 -13.39 -0.73
CA GLY A 590 -0.30 -14.78 -0.29
C GLY A 590 0.93 -15.32 0.45
N ARG A 591 2.15 -15.07 -0.05
CA ARG A 591 3.38 -15.47 0.68
C ARG A 591 3.49 -14.82 2.06
N ARG A 592 3.03 -13.59 2.22
CA ARG A 592 3.01 -12.90 3.52
C ARG A 592 1.97 -13.53 4.45
N LEU A 593 0.73 -13.72 3.99
CA LEU A 593 -0.30 -14.42 4.76
C LEU A 593 0.17 -15.80 5.26
N TYR A 594 0.91 -16.55 4.43
CA TYR A 594 1.48 -17.84 4.82
C TYR A 594 2.50 -17.69 5.95
N ARG A 595 3.43 -16.74 5.83
CA ARG A 595 4.42 -16.45 6.87
C ARG A 595 3.79 -16.02 8.20
N TYR A 596 2.66 -15.32 8.13
CA TYR A 596 1.91 -14.91 9.33
C TYR A 596 1.05 -16.00 9.93
N GLY A 597 1.03 -17.21 9.36
CA GLY A 597 0.26 -18.34 9.86
C GLY A 597 -1.25 -18.22 9.63
N LEU A 598 -1.69 -17.28 8.78
CA LEU A 598 -3.10 -17.09 8.43
C LEU A 598 -3.56 -18.07 7.36
N ILE A 599 -2.65 -18.53 6.50
CA ILE A 599 -2.93 -19.53 5.47
C ILE A 599 -1.87 -20.64 5.48
N THR A 600 -2.20 -21.77 4.86
CA THR A 600 -1.30 -22.90 4.60
C THR A 600 -0.45 -22.65 3.35
N ALA A 601 0.58 -23.47 3.13
CA ALA A 601 1.43 -23.37 1.93
C ALA A 601 0.63 -23.57 0.62
N LYS A 602 -0.52 -24.26 0.69
CA LYS A 602 -1.44 -24.46 -0.43
C LYS A 602 -2.47 -23.33 -0.58
N GLY A 603 -2.42 -22.29 0.24
CA GLY A 603 -3.33 -21.15 0.15
C GLY A 603 -4.70 -21.37 0.78
N TYR A 604 -4.82 -22.20 1.81
CA TYR A 604 -6.06 -22.36 2.59
C TYR A 604 -5.96 -21.67 3.95
N ALA A 605 -7.03 -21.02 4.42
CA ALA A 605 -7.12 -20.39 5.74
C ALA A 605 -6.69 -21.32 6.89
N ARG A 606 -6.13 -20.76 7.96
CA ARG A 606 -5.67 -21.50 9.16
C ARG A 606 -5.98 -20.69 10.42
N SER A 607 -6.18 -21.36 11.55
CA SER A 607 -6.25 -20.73 12.87
C SER A 607 -4.90 -20.13 13.28
N ASN A 608 -4.89 -18.88 13.74
CA ASN A 608 -3.68 -18.22 14.25
C ASN A 608 -3.53 -18.42 15.76
N SER A 609 -2.54 -19.22 16.18
CA SER A 609 -2.32 -19.55 17.60
C SER A 609 -1.95 -18.35 18.47
N MET A 610 -1.35 -17.29 17.91
CA MET A 610 -0.91 -16.12 18.68
C MET A 610 -2.09 -15.25 19.16
N LEU A 611 -3.22 -15.33 18.45
CA LEU A 611 -4.41 -14.52 18.74
C LEU A 611 -5.41 -15.24 19.65
N ILE A 612 -5.33 -16.56 19.78
CA ILE A 612 -6.30 -17.39 20.55
C ILE A 612 -6.46 -16.90 22.01
N LEU A 613 -5.39 -16.39 22.61
CA LEU A 613 -5.38 -15.90 23.99
C LEU A 613 -6.01 -14.51 24.17
N GLN A 614 -6.29 -13.78 23.09
CA GLN A 614 -6.91 -12.45 23.15
C GLN A 614 -8.42 -12.55 23.33
N ASP A 615 -9.06 -11.46 23.75
CA ASP A 615 -10.52 -11.39 23.85
C ASP A 615 -11.15 -11.47 22.44
N THR A 616 -12.37 -12.00 22.35
CA THR A 616 -13.04 -12.23 21.04
C THR A 616 -13.17 -10.96 20.21
N ALA A 617 -13.58 -9.86 20.84
CA ALA A 617 -13.61 -8.54 20.19
C ALA A 617 -12.23 -8.12 19.66
N GLN A 618 -11.16 -8.32 20.43
CA GLN A 618 -9.80 -7.97 20.01
C GLN A 618 -9.30 -8.81 18.84
N ILE A 619 -9.66 -10.10 18.79
CA ILE A 619 -9.37 -10.97 17.64
C ILE A 619 -10.06 -10.41 16.41
N ILE A 620 -11.34 -10.07 16.50
CA ILE A 620 -12.13 -9.54 15.40
C ILE A 620 -11.60 -8.17 14.94
N ASP A 621 -11.35 -7.24 15.87
CA ASP A 621 -10.78 -5.91 15.58
C ASP A 621 -9.45 -6.01 14.83
N TRP A 622 -8.60 -6.98 15.21
CA TRP A 622 -7.32 -7.22 14.54
C TRP A 622 -7.49 -7.66 13.07
N TYR A 623 -8.42 -8.59 12.81
CA TYR A 623 -8.73 -9.02 11.44
C TYR A 623 -9.47 -7.91 10.66
N SER A 624 -10.37 -7.17 11.29
CA SER A 624 -11.10 -6.04 10.66
C SER A 624 -10.13 -4.95 10.22
N GLY A 625 -9.20 -4.55 11.08
CA GLY A 625 -8.17 -3.58 10.72
C GLY A 625 -7.25 -4.05 9.60
N LEU A 626 -6.97 -5.35 9.52
CA LEU A 626 -6.22 -5.92 8.40
C LEU A 626 -6.93 -5.68 7.06
N VAL A 627 -8.23 -6.00 7.03
CA VAL A 627 -9.09 -5.86 5.84
C VAL A 627 -9.26 -4.38 5.46
N ARG A 628 -9.61 -3.51 6.42
CA ARG A 628 -9.80 -2.07 6.18
C ARG A 628 -8.57 -1.43 5.52
N ARG A 629 -7.37 -1.75 6.02
CA ARG A 629 -6.11 -1.26 5.41
C ARG A 629 -5.86 -1.81 4.01
N TRP A 630 -6.24 -3.05 3.72
CA TRP A 630 -6.10 -3.63 2.37
C TRP A 630 -6.99 -2.95 1.36
N VAL A 631 -8.22 -2.67 1.76
CA VAL A 631 -9.20 -1.96 0.95
C VAL A 631 -8.65 -0.60 0.57
N ILE A 632 -8.27 0.22 1.55
CA ILE A 632 -7.72 1.56 1.32
C ILE A 632 -6.47 1.51 0.42
N TRP A 633 -5.59 0.53 0.65
CA TRP A 633 -4.32 0.45 -0.06
C TRP A 633 -4.43 -0.05 -1.51
N TYR A 634 -5.39 -0.93 -1.81
CA TYR A 634 -5.54 -1.59 -3.11
C TYR A 634 -6.78 -1.18 -3.90
N GLU A 635 -7.65 -0.29 -3.38
CA GLU A 635 -8.88 0.19 -4.04
C GLU A 635 -8.67 0.60 -5.51
N GLY A 636 -7.54 1.24 -5.82
CA GLY A 636 -7.21 1.71 -7.17
C GLY A 636 -6.58 0.67 -8.12
N CYS A 637 -6.45 -0.60 -7.71
CA CYS A 637 -5.84 -1.65 -8.52
C CYS A 637 -6.85 -2.33 -9.46
N SER A 638 -6.43 -2.71 -10.66
CA SER A 638 -7.30 -3.36 -11.64
C SER A 638 -7.75 -4.77 -11.26
N ASN A 639 -6.95 -5.49 -10.47
CA ASN A 639 -7.29 -6.81 -9.93
C ASN A 639 -7.83 -6.75 -8.49
N PHE A 640 -8.49 -5.65 -8.11
CA PHE A 640 -9.06 -5.50 -6.76
C PHE A 640 -10.05 -6.62 -6.39
N ASP A 641 -10.76 -7.19 -7.37
CA ASP A 641 -11.65 -8.33 -7.14
C ASP A 641 -10.91 -9.59 -6.66
N GLU A 642 -9.65 -9.79 -7.08
CA GLU A 642 -8.82 -10.88 -6.53
C GLU A 642 -8.49 -10.63 -5.04
N ILE A 643 -8.36 -9.37 -4.63
CA ILE A 643 -8.13 -8.98 -3.23
C ILE A 643 -9.37 -9.24 -2.40
N LYS A 644 -10.57 -8.93 -2.92
CA LYS A 644 -11.85 -9.26 -2.27
C LYS A 644 -11.96 -10.77 -2.01
N VAL A 645 -11.68 -11.58 -3.03
CA VAL A 645 -11.67 -13.06 -2.90
C VAL A 645 -10.66 -13.54 -1.85
N LEU A 646 -9.48 -12.90 -1.75
CA LEU A 646 -8.50 -13.22 -0.70
C LEU A 646 -9.00 -12.82 0.69
N ILE A 647 -9.66 -11.68 0.83
CA ILE A 647 -10.24 -11.21 2.10
C ILE A 647 -11.26 -12.24 2.60
N ASP A 648 -12.23 -12.61 1.77
CA ASP A 648 -13.32 -13.50 2.17
C ASP A 648 -12.83 -14.93 2.42
N ASN A 649 -12.11 -15.52 1.46
CA ASN A 649 -11.75 -16.94 1.55
C ASN A 649 -10.57 -17.23 2.48
N GLN A 650 -9.68 -16.27 2.69
CA GLN A 650 -8.46 -16.48 3.48
C GLN A 650 -8.54 -15.77 4.82
N VAL A 651 -8.77 -14.45 4.81
CA VAL A 651 -8.65 -13.62 6.02
C VAL A 651 -9.85 -13.84 6.94
N ARG A 652 -11.09 -13.72 6.44
CA ARG A 652 -12.32 -13.94 7.22
C ARG A 652 -12.40 -15.37 7.74
N MET A 653 -12.14 -16.36 6.88
CA MET A 653 -12.09 -17.76 7.30
C MET A 653 -10.98 -18.07 8.32
N SER A 654 -9.83 -17.39 8.25
CA SER A 654 -8.77 -17.53 9.25
C SER A 654 -9.21 -16.97 10.61
N CYS A 655 -9.97 -15.87 10.64
CA CYS A 655 -10.61 -15.35 11.86
C CYS A 655 -11.56 -16.39 12.47
N ILE A 656 -12.50 -16.90 11.67
CA ILE A 656 -13.48 -17.91 12.10
C ILE A 656 -12.78 -19.16 12.65
N ARG A 657 -11.75 -19.66 11.96
CA ARG A 657 -10.93 -20.79 12.43
C ARG A 657 -10.19 -20.51 13.73
N THR A 658 -9.73 -19.28 13.93
CA THR A 658 -9.07 -18.86 15.17
C THR A 658 -10.05 -18.87 16.34
N LEU A 659 -11.27 -18.36 16.14
CA LEU A 659 -12.32 -18.37 17.15
C LEU A 659 -12.86 -19.78 17.41
N ALA A 660 -13.02 -20.60 16.36
CA ALA A 660 -13.37 -22.01 16.47
C ALA A 660 -12.35 -22.78 17.33
N ALA A 661 -11.05 -22.53 17.11
CA ALA A 661 -9.98 -23.12 17.92
C ALA A 661 -10.01 -22.62 19.38
N LYS A 662 -10.29 -21.32 19.60
CA LYS A 662 -10.42 -20.73 20.95
C LYS A 662 -11.54 -21.39 21.76
N TYR A 663 -12.71 -21.52 21.16
CA TYR A 663 -13.90 -22.06 21.83
C TYR A 663 -14.02 -23.58 21.72
N ARG A 664 -13.17 -24.24 20.92
CA ARG A 664 -13.23 -25.67 20.60
C ARG A 664 -14.58 -26.11 20.00
N ILE A 665 -15.14 -25.27 19.13
CA ILE A 665 -16.40 -25.54 18.41
C ILE A 665 -16.19 -25.51 16.90
N HIS A 666 -17.17 -25.97 16.13
CA HIS A 666 -17.07 -26.02 14.66
C HIS A 666 -17.23 -24.64 14.01
N GLU A 667 -16.58 -24.42 12.86
CA GLU A 667 -16.57 -23.16 12.09
C GLU A 667 -18.00 -22.62 11.85
N ASN A 668 -18.90 -23.45 11.32
CA ASN A 668 -20.31 -23.08 11.06
C ASN A 668 -21.09 -22.62 12.31
N GLU A 669 -20.69 -23.04 13.51
CA GLU A 669 -21.34 -22.63 14.75
C GLU A 669 -20.83 -21.28 15.23
N ILE A 670 -19.54 -20.98 15.01
CA ILE A 670 -18.96 -19.66 15.23
C ILE A 670 -19.65 -18.62 14.35
N GLU A 671 -19.80 -18.92 13.06
CA GLU A 671 -20.46 -18.02 12.10
C GLU A 671 -21.86 -17.64 12.56
N LYS A 672 -22.64 -18.62 13.04
CA LYS A 672 -24.00 -18.37 13.56
C LYS A 672 -24.02 -17.59 14.87
N ARG A 673 -23.09 -17.90 15.80
CA ARG A 673 -23.07 -17.28 17.14
C ARG A 673 -22.55 -15.86 17.12
N LEU A 674 -21.61 -15.55 16.22
CA LEU A 674 -20.90 -14.27 16.15
C LEU A 674 -21.19 -13.51 14.86
N ASP A 675 -22.30 -13.79 14.17
CA ASP A 675 -22.64 -13.19 12.87
C ASP A 675 -22.56 -11.65 12.90
N LEU A 676 -23.20 -11.03 13.89
CA LEU A 676 -23.17 -9.59 14.12
C LEU A 676 -21.76 -9.05 14.36
N GLU A 677 -20.93 -9.75 15.13
CA GLU A 677 -19.55 -9.29 15.41
C GLU A 677 -18.64 -9.50 14.19
N LEU A 678 -18.79 -10.61 13.46
CA LEU A 678 -18.03 -10.92 12.25
C LEU A 678 -18.41 -10.01 11.08
N SER A 679 -19.63 -9.44 11.08
CA SER A 679 -20.04 -8.41 10.11
C SER A 679 -19.19 -7.14 10.21
N THR A 680 -18.51 -6.89 11.34
CA THR A 680 -17.58 -5.75 11.47
C THR A 680 -16.29 -5.89 10.65
N ILE A 681 -16.00 -7.10 10.18
CA ILE A 681 -14.99 -7.36 9.15
C ILE A 681 -15.71 -7.11 7.82
N PRO A 682 -15.42 -6.00 7.11
CA PRO A 682 -16.18 -5.61 5.93
C PRO A 682 -16.13 -6.74 4.90
N SER A 683 -17.29 -7.16 4.38
CA SER A 683 -17.33 -8.01 3.19
C SER A 683 -16.97 -7.21 1.95
N ALA A 684 -16.62 -7.91 0.87
CA ALA A 684 -16.38 -7.33 -0.45
C ALA A 684 -17.47 -6.33 -0.92
N GLU A 685 -18.73 -6.57 -0.54
CA GLU A 685 -19.90 -5.78 -0.93
C GLU A 685 -20.14 -4.59 0.01
N ASP A 686 -19.94 -4.78 1.33
CA ASP A 686 -19.97 -3.67 2.31
C ASP A 686 -18.91 -2.62 1.97
N ILE A 687 -17.75 -3.07 1.49
CA ILE A 687 -16.64 -2.22 1.05
C ILE A 687 -17.04 -1.32 -0.13
N GLU A 688 -17.75 -1.86 -1.11
CA GLU A 688 -18.19 -1.06 -2.27
C GLU A 688 -19.22 -0.01 -1.87
N GLN A 689 -20.11 -0.34 -0.93
CA GLN A 689 -21.12 0.57 -0.41
C GLN A 689 -20.51 1.66 0.48
N GLU A 690 -19.59 1.32 1.38
CA GLU A 690 -18.85 2.30 2.21
C GLU A 690 -18.08 3.29 1.32
N ILE A 691 -17.38 2.81 0.29
CA ILE A 691 -16.63 3.66 -0.67
C ILE A 691 -17.58 4.58 -1.47
N GLN A 692 -18.76 4.09 -1.85
CA GLN A 692 -19.74 4.88 -2.61
C GLN A 692 -20.46 5.90 -1.74
N HIS A 693 -20.88 5.54 -0.53
CA HIS A 693 -21.49 6.46 0.44
C HIS A 693 -20.51 7.54 0.90
N GLU A 694 -19.23 7.22 1.12
CA GLU A 694 -18.23 8.23 1.49
C GLU A 694 -17.97 9.26 0.37
N LYS A 695 -18.09 8.88 -0.91
CA LYS A 695 -18.00 9.84 -2.04
C LYS A 695 -19.17 10.83 -2.07
N LEU A 696 -20.27 10.52 -1.38
CA LEU A 696 -21.49 11.33 -1.32
C LEU A 696 -21.61 12.11 0.00
N ASP A 697 -21.17 11.55 1.14
CA ASP A 697 -21.50 12.07 2.49
C ASP A 697 -20.31 12.42 3.41
N SER A 698 -19.04 12.15 3.04
CA SER A 698 -17.86 12.46 3.88
C SER A 698 -17.29 13.87 3.59
N PRO A 699 -16.94 14.68 4.61
CA PRO A 699 -16.12 15.87 4.39
C PRO A 699 -14.77 15.43 3.82
N ALA A 700 -14.34 16.04 2.72
CA ALA A 700 -13.17 15.68 1.90
C ALA A 700 -11.80 15.54 2.64
N PHE A 701 -11.77 15.76 3.95
CA PHE A 701 -10.58 15.91 4.79
C PHE A 701 -10.20 14.67 5.62
N ASP A 702 -11.13 13.73 5.86
CA ASP A 702 -10.84 12.58 6.75
C ASP A 702 -9.84 11.58 6.16
N ARG A 703 -9.75 11.50 4.82
CA ARG A 703 -8.72 10.72 4.10
C ARG A 703 -7.58 11.56 3.54
N ASP A 704 -7.42 12.82 3.96
CA ASP A 704 -6.28 13.63 3.50
C ASP A 704 -4.97 13.04 4.05
N GLU A 705 -4.23 12.35 3.18
CA GLU A 705 -2.90 11.78 3.47
C GLU A 705 -1.93 12.85 3.98
N HIS A 706 -2.13 14.12 3.63
CA HIS A 706 -1.34 15.22 4.14
C HIS A 706 -1.60 15.47 5.63
N LEU A 707 -2.86 15.65 6.01
CA LEU A 707 -3.23 15.92 7.40
C LEU A 707 -2.97 14.71 8.29
N THR A 708 -3.11 13.50 7.78
CA THR A 708 -2.80 12.29 8.53
C THR A 708 -1.35 11.88 8.41
N TYR A 709 -0.51 12.61 7.64
CA TYR A 709 0.85 12.20 7.27
C TYR A 709 0.91 10.73 6.90
N GLY A 710 0.03 10.26 6.00
CA GLY A 710 -0.03 8.88 5.53
C GLY A 710 -0.19 7.79 6.60
N LEU A 711 -0.40 8.15 7.88
CA LEU A 711 -0.51 7.22 9.00
C LEU A 711 -1.66 6.23 8.79
N SER A 712 -2.77 6.72 8.21
CA SER A 712 -3.97 5.97 7.82
C SER A 712 -3.76 5.04 6.63
N ASN A 713 -2.83 5.37 5.74
CA ASN A 713 -2.61 4.64 4.49
C ASN A 713 -1.50 3.60 4.61
N SER A 714 -1.04 3.30 5.80
CA SER A 714 0.16 2.51 5.92
C SER A 714 -0.08 1.01 6.04
N GLY A 715 0.28 0.33 4.96
CA GLY A 715 0.18 -1.11 4.82
C GLY A 715 0.80 -1.86 6.00
N LEU A 716 -0.06 -2.59 6.71
CA LEU A 716 0.24 -3.96 7.13
C LEU A 716 1.43 -4.13 8.08
N CYS A 717 1.54 -3.29 9.09
CA CYS A 717 2.24 -3.71 10.29
C CYS A 717 1.37 -4.75 11.00
N LEU A 718 1.55 -6.03 10.65
CA LEU A 718 0.96 -7.15 11.37
C LEU A 718 1.71 -7.29 12.70
N LEU A 719 1.26 -6.49 13.66
CA LEU A 719 1.70 -6.55 15.05
C LEU A 719 0.71 -7.45 15.79
N SER A 720 1.24 -8.37 16.60
CA SER A 720 0.40 -9.04 17.59
C SER A 720 0.75 -8.49 18.96
N LEU A 721 -0.25 -8.09 19.71
CA LEU A 721 -0.11 -7.71 21.11
C LEU A 721 -0.42 -8.92 21.96
N SER A 722 0.54 -9.43 22.74
CA SER A 722 0.23 -10.48 23.72
C SER A 722 -0.16 -9.85 25.05
N ARG A 723 -1.38 -10.11 25.52
CA ARG A 723 -1.87 -9.57 26.79
C ARG A 723 -1.08 -10.19 27.95
N LEU A 724 -0.55 -9.32 28.82
CA LEU A 724 -0.05 -9.69 30.14
C LEU A 724 -1.08 -9.24 31.16
N VAL A 725 -1.69 -10.19 31.86
CA VAL A 725 -2.49 -9.89 33.04
C VAL A 725 -1.49 -9.69 34.18
N SER A 726 -1.20 -8.43 34.49
CA SER A 726 -0.39 -8.05 35.65
C SER A 726 -1.32 -7.38 36.64
N GLU A 727 -1.59 -8.02 37.78
CA GLU A 727 -2.35 -7.43 38.88
C GLU A 727 -1.58 -6.28 39.56
N SER A 728 -0.31 -6.08 39.22
CA SER A 728 0.63 -5.45 40.14
C SER A 728 0.87 -3.95 39.98
N ARG A 729 0.34 -3.23 38.97
CA ARG A 729 0.24 -1.74 38.99
C ARG A 729 -0.86 -1.24 38.05
N PRO A 730 -1.85 -0.45 38.52
CA PRO A 730 -2.67 0.34 37.61
C PRO A 730 -1.76 1.32 36.87
N CYS A 731 -1.80 1.31 35.54
CA CYS A 731 -1.12 2.30 34.70
C CYS A 731 -2.17 3.01 33.84
N ASN A 732 -1.88 4.26 33.49
CA ASN A 732 -2.70 4.99 32.52
C ASN A 732 -2.38 4.50 31.11
N CYS A 733 -3.26 4.81 30.17
CA CYS A 733 -3.03 4.59 28.76
C CYS A 733 -1.74 5.31 28.33
N PHE A 734 -0.92 4.65 27.52
CA PHE A 734 0.34 5.21 27.02
C PHE A 734 0.13 6.04 25.76
N VAL A 735 -1.10 6.15 25.25
CA VAL A 735 -1.40 7.09 24.16
C VAL A 735 -1.24 8.52 24.68
N ILE A 736 -0.49 9.33 23.94
CA ILE A 736 -0.15 10.69 24.35
C ILE A 736 -1.41 11.53 24.54
N GLY A 737 -1.58 12.06 25.74
CA GLY A 737 -2.73 12.88 26.13
C GLY A 737 -3.93 12.12 26.68
N CYS A 738 -3.93 10.78 26.66
CA CYS A 738 -4.99 9.98 27.24
C CYS A 738 -4.77 9.77 28.75
N SER A 739 -5.75 10.15 29.57
CA SER A 739 -5.69 9.94 31.04
C SER A 739 -6.40 8.67 31.51
N MET A 740 -7.11 7.96 30.62
CA MET A 740 -7.84 6.73 30.96
C MET A 740 -6.93 5.63 31.51
N ALA A 741 -7.45 4.85 32.47
CA ALA A 741 -6.77 3.67 32.98
C ALA A 741 -6.60 2.59 31.88
N ALA A 742 -5.41 2.00 31.80
CA ALA A 742 -5.14 0.84 30.98
C ALA A 742 -5.49 -0.45 31.76
N PRO A 743 -6.53 -1.21 31.36
CA PRO A 743 -6.92 -2.42 32.07
C PRO A 743 -5.93 -3.59 31.89
N ALA A 744 -5.00 -3.48 30.93
CA ALA A 744 -4.00 -4.49 30.68
C ALA A 744 -2.74 -3.88 30.04
N VAL A 745 -1.63 -4.59 30.21
CA VAL A 745 -0.37 -4.29 29.54
C VAL A 745 -0.16 -5.31 28.44
N TYR A 746 0.27 -4.82 27.28
CA TYR A 746 0.47 -5.63 26.09
C TYR A 746 1.95 -5.69 25.74
N THR A 747 2.45 -6.86 25.34
CA THR A 747 3.78 -6.97 24.73
C THR A 747 3.66 -6.90 23.22
N LEU A 748 4.40 -5.97 22.62
CA LEU A 748 4.47 -5.76 21.18
C LEU A 748 5.34 -6.83 20.53
N HIS A 749 4.79 -7.61 19.60
CA HIS A 749 5.55 -8.59 18.82
C HIS A 749 5.57 -8.22 17.34
N ALA A 750 6.77 -8.20 16.76
CA ALA A 750 6.98 -8.14 15.33
C ALA A 750 6.75 -9.52 14.72
N MET A 751 5.75 -9.65 13.84
CA MET A 751 5.45 -10.94 13.19
C MET A 751 6.49 -11.36 12.13
N GLU A 752 7.36 -10.46 11.71
CA GLU A 752 8.48 -10.76 10.82
C GLU A 752 9.70 -9.93 11.24
N ARG A 753 10.90 -10.28 10.78
CA ARG A 753 12.11 -9.45 10.93
C ARG A 753 12.41 -8.72 9.62
N GLN A 754 12.68 -7.42 9.67
CA GLN A 754 14.01 -6.95 9.31
C GLN A 754 14.63 -7.43 7.99
N LYS A 755 14.00 -7.34 6.81
CA LYS A 755 14.70 -7.65 5.53
C LYS A 755 14.61 -6.49 4.55
N PHE A 756 15.75 -5.85 4.31
CA PHE A 756 15.89 -4.74 3.38
C PHE A 756 16.31 -5.20 1.98
N PRO A 757 15.83 -4.54 0.91
CA PRO A 757 14.83 -3.45 0.90
C PRO A 757 13.38 -3.97 1.10
N GLY A 758 12.62 -3.31 1.98
CA GLY A 758 11.28 -3.75 2.42
C GLY A 758 10.10 -3.29 1.54
N TRP A 759 10.28 -2.21 0.76
CA TRP A 759 9.20 -1.52 0.03
C TRP A 759 8.55 -2.32 -1.11
N LYS A 760 9.18 -3.43 -1.54
CA LYS A 760 8.76 -4.18 -2.73
C LYS A 760 7.29 -4.63 -2.68
N THR A 761 6.69 -4.81 -1.51
CA THR A 761 5.32 -5.33 -1.42
C THR A 761 4.29 -4.31 -0.95
N GLY A 762 4.70 -3.12 -0.50
CA GLY A 762 3.77 -2.17 0.13
C GLY A 762 3.29 -2.58 1.53
N PHE A 763 3.95 -3.57 2.11
CA PHE A 763 3.75 -3.99 3.50
C PHE A 763 4.85 -3.35 4.32
N SER A 764 4.54 -2.79 5.48
CA SER A 764 5.55 -2.45 6.47
C SER A 764 6.32 -3.71 6.82
N VAL A 765 7.58 -3.79 6.40
CA VAL A 765 8.44 -4.93 6.70
C VAL A 765 9.08 -4.73 8.07
N CYS A 766 8.22 -4.69 9.09
CA CYS A 766 8.55 -4.85 10.51
C CYS A 766 8.86 -3.58 11.30
N ILE A 767 8.58 -3.65 12.61
CA ILE A 767 9.09 -2.72 13.61
C ILE A 767 10.59 -3.01 13.87
N PRO A 768 11.37 -2.01 14.31
CA PRO A 768 12.76 -2.20 14.71
C PRO A 768 12.87 -3.25 15.80
N SER A 769 13.99 -3.97 15.81
CA SER A 769 14.34 -4.95 16.85
C SER A 769 14.24 -4.35 18.27
N SER A 770 14.51 -3.04 18.41
CA SER A 770 14.37 -2.26 19.64
C SER A 770 12.94 -2.20 20.20
N LEU A 771 11.92 -2.17 19.33
CA LEU A 771 10.50 -2.14 19.73
C LEU A 771 9.92 -3.54 19.97
N ASN A 772 10.50 -4.58 19.38
CA ASN A 772 10.03 -5.94 19.56
C ASN A 772 10.20 -6.40 21.03
N GLY A 773 9.12 -6.92 21.62
CA GLY A 773 9.03 -7.33 23.02
C GLY A 773 8.78 -6.20 24.01
N ARG A 774 8.56 -4.95 23.56
CA ARG A 774 8.28 -3.81 24.46
C ARG A 774 6.85 -3.85 24.99
N ARG A 775 6.66 -3.30 26.18
CA ARG A 775 5.37 -3.28 26.88
C ARG A 775 4.68 -1.93 26.68
N ILE A 776 3.38 -1.97 26.40
CA ILE A 776 2.53 -0.79 26.26
C ILE A 776 1.22 -1.00 27.05
N GLY A 777 0.81 -0.02 27.84
CA GLY A 777 -0.51 0.02 28.48
C GLY A 777 -1.49 0.77 27.60
N LEU A 778 -2.62 0.16 27.24
CA LEU A 778 -3.64 0.80 26.39
C LEU A 778 -5.02 0.65 27.03
N CYS A 779 -5.83 1.72 27.00
CA CYS A 779 -7.26 1.62 27.33
C CYS A 779 -8.00 0.82 26.23
N LYS A 780 -9.25 0.43 26.50
CA LYS A 780 -10.03 -0.41 25.56
C LYS A 780 -10.24 0.25 24.19
N GLU A 781 -10.50 1.56 24.19
CA GLU A 781 -10.72 2.35 22.98
C GLU A 781 -9.45 2.44 22.13
N HIS A 782 -8.35 2.94 22.70
CA HIS A 782 -7.10 3.06 21.95
C HIS A 782 -6.50 1.71 21.51
N LEU A 783 -6.79 0.62 22.21
CA LEU A 783 -6.43 -0.73 21.72
C LEU A 783 -7.18 -1.07 20.43
N LYS A 784 -8.50 -0.80 20.40
CA LYS A 784 -9.33 -1.00 19.23
C LYS A 784 -8.87 -0.09 18.09
N ASP A 785 -8.63 1.19 18.36
CA ASP A 785 -8.17 2.16 17.37
C ASP A 785 -6.83 1.76 16.75
N LEU A 786 -5.91 1.23 17.56
CA LEU A 786 -4.62 0.73 17.07
C LEU A 786 -4.81 -0.49 16.16
N TYR A 787 -5.71 -1.43 16.52
CA TYR A 787 -5.98 -2.60 15.69
C TYR A 787 -6.65 -2.23 14.37
N ILE A 788 -7.69 -1.39 14.42
CA ILE A 788 -8.45 -0.93 13.25
C ILE A 788 -7.60 0.00 12.36
N GLY A 789 -6.58 0.65 12.93
CA GLY A 789 -5.66 1.53 12.20
C GLY A 789 -6.07 3.01 12.20
N GLN A 790 -6.89 3.43 13.17
CA GLN A 790 -7.26 4.82 13.37
C GLN A 790 -6.15 5.62 14.09
N ILE A 791 -5.31 4.91 14.85
CA ILE A 791 -4.06 5.43 15.41
C ILE A 791 -2.89 4.51 15.04
N SER A 792 -1.68 5.03 15.16
CA SER A 792 -0.45 4.28 14.89
C SER A 792 0.43 4.17 16.13
N LEU A 793 1.52 3.40 16.05
CA LEU A 793 2.48 3.32 17.16
C LEU A 793 3.17 4.66 17.45
N GLN A 794 3.17 5.62 16.52
CA GLN A 794 3.59 6.98 16.82
C GLN A 794 2.70 7.68 17.85
N ALA A 795 1.46 7.26 18.08
CA ALA A 795 0.62 7.83 19.13
C ALA A 795 1.06 7.42 20.55
N VAL A 796 1.87 6.35 20.66
CA VAL A 796 2.27 5.76 21.94
C VAL A 796 3.51 6.44 22.50
N ASP A 797 3.45 6.83 23.77
CA ASP A 797 4.58 7.22 24.59
C ASP A 797 5.28 5.98 25.17
N PHE A 798 6.40 5.59 24.54
CA PHE A 798 7.22 4.48 25.02
C PHE A 798 8.05 4.83 26.26
N GLY A 799 8.06 6.10 26.68
CA GLY A 799 8.68 6.60 27.90
C GLY A 799 7.82 6.37 29.14
N ALA A 800 6.50 6.30 29.00
CA ALA A 800 5.52 6.20 30.09
C ALA A 800 5.65 4.95 30.98
N TRP A 801 6.40 3.93 30.55
CA TRP A 801 6.68 2.75 31.38
C TRP A 801 7.78 2.99 32.43
N ARG A 802 8.67 3.96 32.19
CA ARG A 802 9.73 4.34 33.14
C ARG A 802 9.12 5.18 34.25
#